data_AF-A0A4Q9HQ00-F1
#
_entry.id   AF-A0A4Q9HQ00-F1
#
_cell.length_a   1.000
_cell.length_b   1.000
_cell.length_c   1.000
_cell.angle_alpha   90.00
_cell.angle_beta   90.00
_cell.angle_gamma   90.00
#
_symmetry.space_group_name_H-M   'P 1'
#
loop_
_entity.id
_entity.type
_entity.pdbx_description
1 polymer ?
#
loop_
_entity_poly.entity_id
_entity_poly.type
_entity_poly.pdbx_seq_one_letter_code
_entity_poly.pdbx_strand_id
1 'polypeptide(L)'
;MVGALSVALLCTAGVTALPAAARTPGPDPSDTPRTARTTGDAPRLPGGLAKTPPMGFNNWNSTHCRAEFNEEMVQGIADLFVAKGLKDAGYRYVNLDDCWALPARDAHGKLVPDPQRFPHGIKAVADYVHAKGLKFGIYTSAGTKTCSSVGFPGALGHESSDAQQFADWGVDYLKYDNCNNQGVDARQRYRTMRDALQATGRPIVYSICEWGENKPWEWASDVGHLWRTTGDIGDNWPSMLAILKQNLPLAPHAGPGHWNDPDMLEVGNGGMTDIEYRSHFSLWSMMSAPLLIGSDLRKASPATFEILDNKDVIALDQDALGKQATVHTSESGRWTVVKQLANGDRAVALFNETDQPQRITTTATDIGLPRAAGYRLRDLWQHRDYHTAGTVSATVPAHGTTLYRVSADRHWASYPPSVETGTDRTPLVEAGAATVLRSTVGNLGRTPAKDVTVTLQGPQGWRIRATSAATAHALPGGGRLTTTWRITAPPGTAPGGRPLTLTAGYRAPGGSRITTTLPGTVQVVVPPPAGTAYAAELPWLTSANGWGPVEKNTSVGERAAGDGGPITIGGTRFDRGLGVHAPSEVSFYTGGRCTAFTAQVGIDDEVGDKGSAAFEVWADGERVAASATRTGADPATTLTAGLAGAETVRLVVTDGGDGVDYDHADWADARFSC
;
A
#
# COMPACT_ATOMS: atom_id res chain seq x y z
N MET A 1 -20.84 51.00 -8.78
CA MET A 1 -21.56 52.21 -9.26
C MET A 1 -21.13 52.49 -10.70
N VAL A 2 -21.77 53.46 -11.35
CA VAL A 2 -21.49 54.04 -12.70
C VAL A 2 -19.98 54.25 -12.97
N GLY A 3 -19.42 54.12 -14.19
CA GLY A 3 -19.97 53.62 -15.48
C GLY A 3 -19.45 54.38 -16.73
N ALA A 4 -19.39 53.70 -17.90
CA ALA A 4 -19.26 54.22 -19.29
C ALA A 4 -18.00 55.10 -19.62
N LEU A 5 -17.61 55.47 -20.85
CA LEU A 5 -18.02 55.30 -22.28
C LEU A 5 -16.74 54.94 -23.10
N SER A 6 -16.67 54.52 -24.38
CA SER A 6 -17.53 53.89 -25.41
C SER A 6 -16.54 53.31 -26.48
N VAL A 7 -16.60 53.25 -27.83
CA VAL A 7 -17.43 53.70 -28.99
C VAL A 7 -17.20 52.66 -30.14
N ALA A 8 -18.00 52.62 -31.22
CA ALA A 8 -17.83 51.72 -32.38
C ALA A 8 -18.10 52.40 -33.74
N LEU A 9 -17.74 51.74 -34.86
CA LEU A 9 -18.29 51.98 -36.21
C LEU A 9 -18.16 50.73 -37.12
N LEU A 10 -18.48 50.81 -38.42
CA LEU A 10 -18.89 49.67 -39.26
C LEU A 10 -18.56 49.81 -40.77
N CYS A 11 -18.96 48.78 -41.56
CA CYS A 11 -19.08 48.69 -43.03
C CYS A 11 -17.81 48.31 -43.85
N THR A 12 -17.75 47.39 -44.84
CA THR A 12 -18.67 46.58 -45.70
C THR A 12 -18.94 47.06 -47.15
N ALA A 13 -19.31 46.09 -48.03
CA ALA A 13 -19.57 46.14 -49.49
C ALA A 13 -18.33 46.06 -50.43
N GLY A 14 -18.39 45.51 -51.66
CA GLY A 14 -19.53 44.93 -52.40
C GLY A 14 -19.11 44.04 -53.61
N VAL A 15 -20.07 43.53 -54.40
CA VAL A 15 -19.89 42.44 -55.41
C VAL A 15 -20.20 42.87 -56.85
N THR A 16 -19.47 42.33 -57.84
CA THR A 16 -19.85 42.25 -59.28
C THR A 16 -19.41 40.91 -59.92
N ALA A 17 -19.76 40.63 -61.20
CA ALA A 17 -20.04 39.27 -61.70
C ALA A 17 -19.27 38.76 -62.96
N LEU A 18 -19.60 37.53 -63.36
CA LEU A 18 -19.00 36.66 -64.41
C LEU A 18 -19.27 37.12 -65.88
N PRO A 19 -18.55 36.57 -66.89
CA PRO A 19 -19.03 35.38 -67.61
C PRO A 19 -17.94 34.32 -67.93
N ALA A 20 -18.27 33.24 -68.66
CA ALA A 20 -17.45 32.03 -68.85
C ALA A 20 -17.25 31.58 -70.31
N ALA A 21 -16.31 30.65 -70.53
CA ALA A 21 -16.08 29.92 -71.80
C ALA A 21 -15.58 28.47 -71.55
N ALA A 22 -15.64 27.61 -72.58
CA ALA A 22 -15.21 26.19 -72.56
C ALA A 22 -14.17 25.94 -73.69
N ARG A 23 -13.56 24.75 -73.95
CA ARG A 23 -13.89 23.33 -73.67
C ARG A 23 -12.68 22.42 -74.03
N THR A 24 -12.72 21.11 -73.72
CA THR A 24 -11.89 19.97 -74.24
C THR A 24 -10.49 19.72 -73.56
N PRO A 25 -9.75 18.58 -73.77
CA PRO A 25 -9.56 17.62 -72.65
C PRO A 25 -8.18 16.87 -72.48
N GLY A 26 -7.83 16.54 -71.22
CA GLY A 26 -6.80 15.54 -70.83
C GLY A 26 -5.32 15.99 -70.91
N PRO A 27 -4.33 15.17 -70.46
CA PRO A 27 -4.42 13.82 -69.90
C PRO A 27 -4.06 13.75 -68.38
N ASP A 28 -3.74 12.55 -67.89
CA ASP A 28 -3.50 12.18 -66.48
C ASP A 28 -2.12 12.63 -65.93
N PRO A 29 -2.05 13.33 -64.77
CA PRO A 29 -0.79 13.76 -64.15
C PRO A 29 -0.35 12.85 -63.00
N SER A 30 0.39 11.79 -63.33
CA SER A 30 1.30 11.19 -62.35
C SER A 30 2.51 12.12 -62.10
N ASP A 31 2.96 12.14 -60.85
CA ASP A 31 4.18 12.79 -60.35
C ASP A 31 4.21 14.34 -60.31
N THR A 32 4.16 14.87 -59.08
CA THR A 32 4.88 16.09 -58.67
C THR A 32 5.00 16.10 -57.14
N PRO A 33 6.17 16.40 -56.54
CA PRO A 33 6.42 16.08 -55.13
C PRO A 33 5.78 17.08 -54.16
N ARG A 34 4.84 16.61 -53.33
CA ARG A 34 4.24 17.43 -52.26
C ARG A 34 5.16 17.48 -51.04
N THR A 35 5.70 18.66 -50.74
CA THR A 35 6.54 18.91 -49.56
C THR A 35 5.79 18.62 -48.26
N ALA A 36 6.14 17.53 -47.59
CA ALA A 36 5.58 17.17 -46.30
C ALA A 36 6.21 18.02 -45.19
N ARG A 37 5.39 18.80 -44.47
CA ARG A 37 5.76 19.27 -43.13
C ARG A 37 5.79 18.06 -42.20
N THR A 38 6.98 17.58 -41.88
CA THR A 38 7.18 16.55 -40.85
C THR A 38 7.00 17.18 -39.47
N THR A 39 5.79 17.07 -38.91
CA THR A 39 5.65 16.98 -37.46
C THR A 39 6.30 15.68 -37.04
N GLY A 40 7.53 15.76 -36.53
CA GLY A 40 8.32 14.59 -36.17
C GLY A 40 7.78 13.96 -34.89
N ASP A 41 7.00 12.89 -35.02
CA ASP A 41 6.79 11.95 -33.92
C ASP A 41 8.14 11.39 -33.50
N ALA A 42 8.46 11.50 -32.21
CA ALA A 42 9.72 10.98 -31.68
C ALA A 42 9.77 9.45 -31.77
N PRO A 43 10.94 8.84 -32.07
CA PRO A 43 11.06 7.39 -32.12
C PRO A 43 10.77 6.81 -30.73
N ARG A 44 9.69 6.03 -30.63
CA ARG A 44 9.32 5.28 -29.42
C ARG A 44 10.42 4.24 -29.13
N LEU A 45 10.63 3.95 -27.85
CA LEU A 45 11.52 2.89 -27.37
C LEU A 45 11.36 1.56 -28.13
N PRO A 46 12.43 0.75 -28.27
CA PRO A 46 12.41 -0.49 -29.06
C PRO A 46 11.30 -1.44 -28.62
N GLY A 47 10.31 -1.64 -29.51
CA GLY A 47 9.09 -2.38 -29.19
C GLY A 47 9.37 -3.84 -28.83
N GLY A 48 9.18 -4.20 -27.56
CA GLY A 48 9.29 -5.59 -27.12
C GLY A 48 9.71 -5.80 -25.66
N LEU A 49 10.30 -4.80 -25.01
CA LEU A 49 10.63 -4.82 -23.59
C LEU A 49 9.41 -4.52 -22.70
N ALA A 50 9.52 -4.86 -21.40
CA ALA A 50 8.54 -4.58 -20.35
C ALA A 50 7.05 -4.88 -20.71
N LYS A 51 6.78 -5.94 -21.49
CA LYS A 51 5.41 -6.33 -21.87
C LYS A 51 4.52 -6.70 -20.68
N THR A 52 5.15 -7.10 -19.58
CA THR A 52 4.64 -7.21 -18.21
C THR A 52 5.57 -6.38 -17.29
N PRO A 53 5.16 -6.08 -16.04
CA PRO A 53 6.00 -5.32 -15.11
C PRO A 53 7.38 -5.96 -14.90
N PRO A 54 8.48 -5.19 -14.79
CA PRO A 54 9.80 -5.76 -14.52
C PRO A 54 9.87 -6.42 -13.14
N MET A 55 10.27 -7.70 -13.10
CA MET A 55 10.54 -8.43 -11.85
C MET A 55 12.04 -8.59 -11.61
N GLY A 56 12.53 -8.30 -10.41
CA GLY A 56 13.96 -8.33 -10.13
C GLY A 56 14.35 -8.03 -8.69
N PHE A 57 15.55 -7.49 -8.52
CA PHE A 57 16.16 -7.07 -7.26
C PHE A 57 16.82 -5.70 -7.44
N ASN A 58 16.86 -4.91 -6.36
CA ASN A 58 17.63 -3.69 -6.22
C ASN A 58 18.21 -3.61 -4.79
N ASN A 59 19.48 -3.21 -4.65
CA ASN A 59 20.17 -3.19 -3.36
C ASN A 59 19.85 -2.01 -2.44
N TRP A 60 19.15 -0.97 -2.91
CA TRP A 60 19.04 0.32 -2.21
C TRP A 60 18.50 0.16 -0.78
N ASN A 61 17.32 -0.42 -0.60
CA ASN A 61 16.64 -0.45 0.70
C ASN A 61 17.42 -1.29 1.75
N SER A 62 18.10 -2.36 1.32
CA SER A 62 18.83 -3.25 2.23
C SER A 62 20.30 -2.87 2.47
N THR A 63 20.92 -2.07 1.60
CA THR A 63 22.37 -1.73 1.73
C THR A 63 22.67 -0.24 1.59
N HIS A 64 21.90 0.52 0.82
CA HIS A 64 22.29 1.82 0.25
C HIS A 64 23.76 1.77 -0.21
N CYS A 65 24.58 2.70 0.28
CA CYS A 65 26.01 2.81 0.00
C CYS A 65 26.92 2.11 1.03
N ARG A 66 26.40 1.25 1.92
CA ARG A 66 27.20 0.53 2.94
C ARG A 66 28.21 -0.45 2.30
N ALA A 67 29.12 -0.99 3.10
CA ALA A 67 30.22 -1.84 2.62
C ALA A 67 29.74 -3.20 2.07
N GLU A 68 28.55 -3.65 2.47
CA GLU A 68 27.91 -4.87 1.95
C GLU A 68 27.42 -4.73 0.50
N PHE A 69 27.41 -3.52 -0.07
CA PHE A 69 27.14 -3.30 -1.48
C PHE A 69 28.43 -3.41 -2.31
N ASN A 70 28.63 -4.59 -2.90
CA ASN A 70 29.82 -4.98 -3.64
C ASN A 70 29.54 -6.14 -4.61
N GLU A 71 30.54 -6.54 -5.38
CA GLU A 71 30.48 -7.62 -6.36
C GLU A 71 30.00 -8.96 -5.79
N GLU A 72 30.53 -9.39 -4.64
CA GLU A 72 30.15 -10.67 -3.99
C GLU A 72 28.66 -10.69 -3.63
N MET A 73 28.14 -9.56 -3.14
CA MET A 73 26.72 -9.41 -2.82
C MET A 73 25.83 -9.59 -4.05
N VAL A 74 26.18 -8.94 -5.16
CA VAL A 74 25.40 -8.98 -6.41
C VAL A 74 25.44 -10.39 -7.02
N GLN A 75 26.60 -11.05 -7.01
CA GLN A 75 26.75 -12.44 -7.43
C GLN A 75 25.93 -13.39 -6.54
N GLY A 76 25.96 -13.20 -5.21
CA GLY A 76 25.19 -13.99 -4.25
C GLY A 76 23.67 -13.85 -4.41
N ILE A 77 23.16 -12.66 -4.74
CA ILE A 77 21.74 -12.46 -5.08
C ILE A 77 21.39 -13.20 -6.38
N ALA A 78 22.23 -13.11 -7.41
CA ALA A 78 22.02 -13.82 -8.68
C ALA A 78 22.04 -15.35 -8.51
N ASP A 79 22.86 -15.88 -7.61
CA ASP A 79 22.85 -17.30 -7.23
C ASP A 79 21.60 -17.69 -6.44
N LEU A 80 21.16 -16.87 -5.48
CA LEU A 80 19.92 -17.11 -4.74
C LEU A 80 18.68 -17.07 -5.64
N PHE A 81 18.64 -16.21 -6.67
CA PHE A 81 17.57 -16.21 -7.67
C PHE A 81 17.41 -17.57 -8.36
N VAL A 82 18.51 -18.26 -8.67
CA VAL A 82 18.49 -19.61 -9.24
C VAL A 82 18.20 -20.65 -8.15
N ALA A 83 18.97 -20.65 -7.06
CA ALA A 83 18.92 -21.68 -6.01
C ALA A 83 17.62 -21.70 -5.18
N LYS A 84 16.84 -20.61 -5.18
CA LYS A 84 15.54 -20.49 -4.50
C LYS A 84 14.35 -20.57 -5.45
N GLY A 85 14.56 -20.73 -6.76
CA GLY A 85 13.48 -20.81 -7.75
C GLY A 85 12.79 -19.49 -8.08
N LEU A 86 13.23 -18.35 -7.51
CA LEU A 86 12.71 -17.01 -7.84
C LEU A 86 12.88 -16.68 -9.33
N LYS A 87 13.95 -17.18 -9.96
CA LYS A 87 14.09 -17.16 -11.41
C LYS A 87 12.89 -17.85 -12.08
N ASP A 88 12.53 -19.05 -11.68
CA ASP A 88 11.40 -19.77 -12.30
C ASP A 88 10.04 -19.17 -11.91
N ALA A 89 9.96 -18.37 -10.83
CA ALA A 89 8.80 -17.55 -10.49
C ALA A 89 8.62 -16.33 -11.41
N GLY A 90 9.72 -15.66 -11.79
CA GLY A 90 9.69 -14.54 -12.74
C GLY A 90 10.81 -13.51 -12.60
N TYR A 91 11.50 -13.46 -11.46
CA TYR A 91 12.53 -12.45 -11.18
C TYR A 91 13.73 -12.60 -12.14
N ARG A 92 14.00 -11.57 -12.96
CA ARG A 92 15.05 -11.58 -14.01
C ARG A 92 16.16 -10.57 -13.77
N TYR A 93 15.81 -9.37 -13.32
CA TYR A 93 16.73 -8.25 -13.25
C TYR A 93 17.47 -8.23 -11.91
N VAL A 94 18.80 -8.11 -11.92
CA VAL A 94 19.63 -7.87 -10.74
C VAL A 94 20.25 -6.49 -10.92
N ASN A 95 19.66 -5.48 -10.26
CA ASN A 95 19.99 -4.07 -10.47
C ASN A 95 20.92 -3.55 -9.38
N LEU A 96 21.92 -2.77 -9.79
CA LEU A 96 22.67 -1.87 -8.92
C LEU A 96 21.95 -0.52 -8.78
N ASP A 97 21.98 0.05 -7.58
CA ASP A 97 21.59 1.44 -7.30
C ASP A 97 22.83 2.36 -7.13
N ASP A 98 22.68 3.53 -6.51
CA ASP A 98 23.77 4.52 -6.32
C ASP A 98 25.03 3.95 -5.61
N CYS A 99 26.14 4.68 -5.68
CA CYS A 99 27.42 4.39 -5.03
C CYS A 99 28.22 3.20 -5.60
N TRP A 100 27.99 2.81 -6.87
CA TRP A 100 28.79 1.76 -7.55
C TRP A 100 30.08 2.28 -8.23
N ALA A 101 30.14 3.58 -8.51
CA ALA A 101 31.23 4.25 -9.23
C ALA A 101 32.19 4.99 -8.28
N LEU A 102 33.30 5.50 -8.79
CA LEU A 102 34.09 6.54 -8.13
C LEU A 102 33.41 7.92 -8.26
N PRO A 103 33.64 8.89 -7.35
CA PRO A 103 33.04 10.23 -7.41
C PRO A 103 33.44 11.09 -8.62
N ALA A 104 34.45 10.65 -9.39
CA ALA A 104 34.99 11.31 -10.57
C ALA A 104 34.99 10.37 -11.78
N ARG A 105 34.82 10.96 -12.97
CA ARG A 105 35.05 10.31 -14.26
C ARG A 105 36.55 10.21 -14.54
N ASP A 106 36.96 9.33 -15.46
CA ASP A 106 38.34 9.25 -15.92
C ASP A 106 38.74 10.42 -16.86
N ALA A 107 39.99 10.42 -17.33
CA ALA A 107 40.51 11.41 -18.27
C ALA A 107 39.84 11.39 -19.67
N HIS A 108 38.98 10.42 -19.95
CA HIS A 108 38.17 10.30 -21.16
C HIS A 108 36.68 10.61 -20.91
N GLY A 109 36.32 11.04 -19.70
CA GLY A 109 34.95 11.36 -19.30
C GLY A 109 34.08 10.13 -19.03
N LYS A 110 34.66 8.93 -18.93
CA LYS A 110 33.94 7.68 -18.65
C LYS A 110 33.70 7.47 -17.15
N LEU A 111 32.64 6.74 -16.84
CA LEU A 111 32.33 6.30 -15.47
C LEU A 111 33.33 5.21 -15.07
N VAL A 112 33.89 5.31 -13.87
CA VAL A 112 34.86 4.35 -13.34
C VAL A 112 34.19 3.57 -12.20
N PRO A 113 34.06 2.23 -12.28
CA PRO A 113 33.58 1.42 -11.15
C PRO A 113 34.49 1.58 -9.93
N ASP A 114 33.93 1.56 -8.73
CA ASP A 114 34.72 1.55 -7.49
C ASP A 114 35.55 0.24 -7.43
N PRO A 115 36.90 0.28 -7.47
CA PRO A 115 37.73 -0.92 -7.55
C PRO A 115 37.83 -1.67 -6.21
N GLN A 116 37.32 -1.13 -5.10
CA GLN A 116 37.19 -1.87 -3.84
C GLN A 116 35.88 -2.67 -3.80
N ARG A 117 34.81 -2.15 -4.40
CA ARG A 117 33.50 -2.82 -4.47
C ARG A 117 33.39 -3.78 -5.65
N PHE A 118 33.96 -3.41 -6.79
CA PHE A 118 33.87 -4.09 -8.08
C PHE A 118 35.27 -4.28 -8.69
N PRO A 119 36.15 -5.08 -8.05
CA PRO A 119 37.54 -5.23 -8.46
C PRO A 119 37.71 -5.80 -9.88
N HIS A 120 36.72 -6.53 -10.41
CA HIS A 120 36.73 -7.03 -11.79
C HIS A 120 35.95 -6.12 -12.77
N GLY A 121 35.36 -5.02 -12.27
CA GLY A 121 34.57 -4.05 -13.03
C GLY A 121 33.17 -4.53 -13.41
N ILE A 122 32.28 -3.58 -13.69
CA ILE A 122 30.84 -3.84 -13.93
C ILE A 122 30.57 -4.88 -15.02
N LYS A 123 31.37 -4.92 -16.10
CA LYS A 123 31.19 -5.93 -17.15
C LYS A 123 31.33 -7.37 -16.62
N ALA A 124 32.29 -7.64 -15.74
CA ALA A 124 32.47 -8.98 -15.18
C ALA A 124 31.26 -9.42 -14.33
N VAL A 125 30.64 -8.46 -13.62
CA VAL A 125 29.40 -8.70 -12.86
C VAL A 125 28.22 -8.96 -13.79
N ALA A 126 28.07 -8.17 -14.86
CA ALA A 126 27.04 -8.38 -15.87
C ALA A 126 27.20 -9.74 -16.57
N ASP A 127 28.41 -10.10 -17.00
CA ASP A 127 28.75 -11.39 -17.59
C ASP A 127 28.40 -12.56 -16.64
N TYR A 128 28.64 -12.42 -15.33
CA TYR A 128 28.26 -13.42 -14.32
C TYR A 128 26.74 -13.57 -14.21
N VAL A 129 26.01 -12.45 -14.13
CA VAL A 129 24.54 -12.44 -14.05
C VAL A 129 23.92 -13.04 -15.32
N HIS A 130 24.47 -12.74 -16.50
CA HIS A 130 24.08 -13.36 -17.77
C HIS A 130 24.37 -14.85 -17.80
N ALA A 131 25.49 -15.32 -17.23
CA ALA A 131 25.82 -16.74 -17.13
C ALA A 131 24.83 -17.53 -16.23
N LYS A 132 24.16 -16.88 -15.27
CA LYS A 132 23.02 -17.48 -14.54
C LYS A 132 21.72 -17.48 -15.35
N GLY A 133 21.71 -16.91 -16.56
CA GLY A 133 20.51 -16.69 -17.37
C GLY A 133 19.56 -15.65 -16.76
N LEU A 134 20.13 -14.64 -16.09
CA LEU A 134 19.46 -13.47 -15.55
C LEU A 134 19.83 -12.23 -16.39
N LYS A 135 19.38 -11.06 -15.97
CA LYS A 135 19.65 -9.76 -16.59
C LYS A 135 20.27 -8.81 -15.57
N PHE A 136 21.15 -7.92 -16.03
CA PHE A 136 21.88 -6.98 -15.17
C PHE A 136 21.36 -5.55 -15.32
N GLY A 137 21.28 -4.81 -14.21
CA GLY A 137 20.84 -3.41 -14.22
C GLY A 137 21.80 -2.47 -13.50
N ILE A 138 21.76 -1.20 -13.90
CA ILE A 138 22.61 -0.14 -13.35
C ILE A 138 21.80 1.13 -13.04
N TYR A 139 22.45 2.07 -12.36
CA TYR A 139 21.88 3.34 -11.91
C TYR A 139 22.78 4.53 -12.29
N THR A 140 22.16 5.66 -12.63
CA THR A 140 22.75 7.01 -12.56
C THR A 140 21.63 8.06 -12.54
N SER A 141 21.93 9.36 -12.52
CA SER A 141 20.94 10.45 -12.45
C SER A 141 20.86 11.27 -13.75
N ALA A 142 19.66 11.73 -14.07
CA ALA A 142 19.33 12.82 -15.00
C ALA A 142 19.73 14.19 -14.42
N GLY A 143 20.98 14.29 -13.97
CA GLY A 143 21.58 15.47 -13.36
C GLY A 143 23.10 15.39 -13.44
N THR A 144 23.80 16.37 -12.90
CA THR A 144 25.29 16.40 -12.90
C THR A 144 25.88 15.42 -11.89
N LYS A 145 25.12 15.05 -10.85
CA LYS A 145 25.50 14.15 -9.76
C LYS A 145 24.32 13.25 -9.35
N THR A 146 24.60 12.08 -8.80
CA THR A 146 23.62 11.18 -8.20
C THR A 146 23.05 11.72 -6.88
N CYS A 147 22.09 11.04 -6.27
CA CYS A 147 21.45 11.50 -5.03
C CYS A 147 22.34 11.42 -3.79
N SER A 148 23.31 10.50 -3.74
CA SER A 148 24.25 10.41 -2.62
C SER A 148 25.04 11.70 -2.43
N SER A 149 25.16 12.15 -1.18
CA SER A 149 25.89 13.37 -0.78
C SER A 149 27.40 13.32 -1.05
N VAL A 150 27.95 12.13 -1.34
CA VAL A 150 29.32 11.95 -1.87
C VAL A 150 29.45 12.50 -3.30
N GLY A 151 28.34 12.57 -4.03
CA GLY A 151 28.27 13.10 -5.39
C GLY A 151 28.98 12.21 -6.41
N PHE A 152 28.40 11.05 -6.74
CA PHE A 152 28.87 10.26 -7.89
C PHE A 152 28.42 10.91 -9.21
N PRO A 153 29.11 10.70 -10.34
CA PRO A 153 28.77 11.39 -11.59
C PRO A 153 27.37 10.99 -12.11
N GLY A 154 26.51 12.00 -12.28
CA GLY A 154 25.29 11.85 -13.08
C GLY A 154 25.59 11.96 -14.58
N ALA A 155 24.61 11.65 -15.42
CA ALA A 155 24.80 11.57 -16.87
C ALA A 155 24.31 12.80 -17.67
N LEU A 156 23.86 13.88 -17.01
CA LEU A 156 23.43 15.11 -17.70
C LEU A 156 24.60 15.72 -18.49
N GLY A 157 24.46 15.83 -19.81
CA GLY A 157 25.54 16.24 -20.73
C GLY A 157 26.56 15.14 -21.08
N HIS A 158 26.35 13.91 -20.59
CA HIS A 158 27.18 12.73 -20.86
C HIS A 158 26.34 11.55 -21.43
N GLU A 159 25.06 11.74 -21.72
CA GLU A 159 24.07 10.67 -21.94
C GLU A 159 24.52 9.67 -23.01
N SER A 160 24.94 10.14 -24.18
CA SER A 160 25.43 9.28 -25.28
C SER A 160 26.73 8.54 -24.95
N SER A 161 27.58 9.09 -24.09
CA SER A 161 28.82 8.44 -23.64
C SER A 161 28.51 7.31 -22.66
N ASP A 162 27.59 7.56 -21.74
CA ASP A 162 27.26 6.66 -20.64
C ASP A 162 26.34 5.54 -21.10
N ALA A 163 25.33 5.84 -21.93
CA ALA A 163 24.50 4.84 -22.58
C ALA A 163 25.34 3.82 -23.37
N GLN A 164 26.30 4.28 -24.17
CA GLN A 164 27.22 3.39 -24.88
C GLN A 164 28.07 2.56 -23.92
N GLN A 165 28.60 3.17 -22.85
CA GLN A 165 29.39 2.46 -21.84
C GLN A 165 28.57 1.36 -21.13
N PHE A 166 27.29 1.63 -20.83
CA PHE A 166 26.36 0.64 -20.28
C PHE A 166 26.07 -0.49 -21.29
N ALA A 167 25.91 -0.17 -22.58
CA ALA A 167 25.74 -1.17 -23.63
C ALA A 167 26.98 -2.06 -23.83
N ASP A 168 28.18 -1.47 -23.81
CA ASP A 168 29.48 -2.16 -23.90
C ASP A 168 29.72 -3.10 -22.70
N TRP A 169 29.24 -2.71 -21.52
CA TRP A 169 29.24 -3.55 -20.31
C TRP A 169 28.13 -4.61 -20.26
N GLY A 170 27.17 -4.57 -21.17
CA GLY A 170 26.08 -5.55 -21.22
C GLY A 170 24.88 -5.25 -20.32
N VAL A 171 24.70 -4.02 -19.86
CA VAL A 171 23.53 -3.60 -19.05
C VAL A 171 22.22 -3.88 -19.80
N ASP A 172 21.19 -4.38 -19.10
CA ASP A 172 19.85 -4.66 -19.64
C ASP A 172 18.75 -3.76 -19.04
N TYR A 173 19.09 -2.96 -18.02
CA TYR A 173 18.17 -2.11 -17.25
C TYR A 173 18.90 -0.86 -16.73
N LEU A 174 18.29 0.32 -16.86
CA LEU A 174 18.76 1.57 -16.25
C LEU A 174 17.68 2.17 -15.34
N LYS A 175 17.97 2.33 -14.05
CA LYS A 175 17.28 3.31 -13.17
C LYS A 175 17.92 4.68 -13.41
N TYR A 176 17.10 5.68 -13.73
CA TYR A 176 17.58 7.02 -14.07
C TYR A 176 16.92 8.08 -13.19
N ASP A 177 17.68 8.54 -12.21
CA ASP A 177 17.25 9.44 -11.13
C ASP A 177 17.04 10.90 -11.57
N ASN A 178 16.61 11.78 -10.67
CA ASN A 178 16.29 13.18 -10.93
C ASN A 178 17.13 14.18 -10.10
N CYS A 179 17.91 13.71 -9.13
CA CYS A 179 18.81 14.54 -8.32
C CYS A 179 19.81 15.36 -9.16
N ASN A 180 20.10 16.59 -8.73
CA ASN A 180 21.07 17.52 -9.35
C ASN A 180 20.76 17.87 -10.82
N ASN A 181 19.49 17.91 -11.20
CA ASN A 181 19.01 18.20 -12.57
C ASN A 181 19.30 19.61 -13.14
N GLN A 182 19.89 20.51 -12.34
CA GLN A 182 20.22 21.90 -12.71
C GLN A 182 19.02 22.76 -13.18
N GLY A 183 17.78 22.38 -12.84
CA GLY A 183 16.57 23.06 -13.31
C GLY A 183 16.25 22.85 -14.80
N VAL A 184 16.91 21.90 -15.47
CA VAL A 184 16.59 21.55 -16.86
C VAL A 184 15.30 20.73 -16.90
N ASP A 185 14.44 20.99 -17.90
CA ASP A 185 13.15 20.31 -18.08
C ASP A 185 13.29 18.76 -18.02
N ALA A 186 12.40 18.13 -17.25
CA ALA A 186 12.37 16.68 -17.11
C ALA A 186 12.13 15.99 -18.47
N ARG A 187 11.18 16.48 -19.27
CA ARG A 187 10.83 15.84 -20.54
C ARG A 187 11.99 15.87 -21.53
N GLN A 188 12.76 16.95 -21.55
CA GLN A 188 14.03 17.06 -22.27
C GLN A 188 15.06 16.04 -21.76
N ARG A 189 15.41 16.06 -20.46
CA ARG A 189 16.46 15.20 -19.89
C ARG A 189 16.18 13.71 -20.09
N TYR A 190 14.96 13.27 -19.82
CA TYR A 190 14.56 11.86 -19.99
C TYR A 190 14.50 11.45 -21.48
N ARG A 191 14.17 12.37 -22.40
CA ARG A 191 14.27 12.09 -23.85
C ARG A 191 15.70 12.02 -24.37
N THR A 192 16.61 12.88 -23.89
CA THR A 192 18.03 12.81 -24.27
C THR A 192 18.64 11.45 -23.94
N MET A 193 18.39 10.93 -22.72
CA MET A 193 18.88 9.60 -22.33
C MET A 193 18.12 8.46 -23.03
N ARG A 194 16.81 8.58 -23.31
CA ARG A 194 16.10 7.64 -24.19
C ARG A 194 16.80 7.51 -25.55
N ASP A 195 17.07 8.64 -26.20
CA ASP A 195 17.62 8.67 -27.56
C ASP A 195 19.08 8.17 -27.57
N ALA A 196 19.84 8.47 -26.52
CA ALA A 196 21.16 7.89 -26.26
C ALA A 196 21.11 6.36 -26.12
N LEU A 197 20.19 5.81 -25.31
CA LEU A 197 20.00 4.36 -25.15
C LEU A 197 19.59 3.69 -26.48
N GLN A 198 18.67 4.29 -27.24
CA GLN A 198 18.29 3.80 -28.56
C GLN A 198 19.48 3.73 -29.53
N ALA A 199 20.33 4.76 -29.54
CA ALA A 199 21.49 4.84 -30.43
C ALA A 199 22.53 3.72 -30.22
N THR A 200 22.58 3.11 -29.04
CA THR A 200 23.47 1.96 -28.76
C THR A 200 23.09 0.68 -29.51
N GLY A 201 21.82 0.57 -29.95
CA GLY A 201 21.24 -0.66 -30.47
C GLY A 201 21.00 -1.77 -29.44
N ARG A 202 21.39 -1.62 -28.17
CA ARG A 202 21.15 -2.61 -27.12
C ARG A 202 19.75 -2.44 -26.50
N PRO A 203 18.93 -3.51 -26.37
CA PRO A 203 17.63 -3.43 -25.69
C PRO A 203 17.79 -3.26 -24.17
N ILE A 204 17.71 -2.01 -23.69
CA ILE A 204 17.80 -1.63 -22.28
C ILE A 204 16.41 -1.20 -21.76
N VAL A 205 15.95 -1.81 -20.66
CA VAL A 205 14.77 -1.34 -19.91
C VAL A 205 15.11 -0.02 -19.26
N TYR A 206 14.20 0.95 -19.32
CA TYR A 206 14.47 2.34 -18.95
C TYR A 206 13.45 2.81 -17.92
N SER A 207 13.92 2.99 -16.69
CA SER A 207 13.14 3.21 -15.48
C SER A 207 13.34 4.64 -15.00
N ILE A 208 12.35 5.48 -15.20
CA ILE A 208 12.38 6.92 -14.88
C ILE A 208 12.16 7.08 -13.37
N CYS A 209 13.09 7.73 -12.67
CA CYS A 209 13.04 7.94 -11.24
C CYS A 209 13.00 9.45 -10.94
N GLU A 210 11.83 10.06 -11.13
CA GLU A 210 11.56 11.49 -10.85
C GLU A 210 10.45 11.72 -9.82
N TRP A 211 10.13 10.66 -9.06
CA TRP A 211 9.25 10.69 -7.89
C TRP A 211 7.82 11.19 -8.09
N GLY A 212 7.38 11.36 -9.34
CA GLY A 212 6.06 11.89 -9.70
C GLY A 212 6.00 13.42 -9.85
N GLU A 213 7.09 14.14 -9.60
CA GLU A 213 7.17 15.62 -9.61
C GLU A 213 6.52 16.26 -10.84
N ASN A 214 6.81 15.74 -12.04
CA ASN A 214 6.36 16.32 -13.31
C ASN A 214 5.25 15.49 -13.96
N LYS A 215 4.55 14.67 -13.16
CA LYS A 215 3.45 13.78 -13.57
C LYS A 215 3.82 12.86 -14.75
N PRO A 216 4.77 11.93 -14.56
CA PRO A 216 5.33 11.13 -15.66
C PRO A 216 4.29 10.25 -16.33
N TRP A 217 3.23 9.84 -15.62
CA TRP A 217 2.07 9.15 -16.20
C TRP A 217 1.37 9.93 -17.33
N GLU A 218 1.52 11.26 -17.42
CA GLU A 218 0.96 12.10 -18.50
C GLU A 218 1.84 12.17 -19.76
N TRP A 219 3.13 11.79 -19.70
CA TRP A 219 4.09 12.04 -20.79
C TRP A 219 5.20 11.00 -20.99
N ALA A 220 5.45 10.10 -20.05
CA ALA A 220 6.61 9.22 -20.06
C ALA A 220 6.43 7.95 -20.91
N SER A 221 5.24 7.68 -21.47
CA SER A 221 4.95 6.47 -22.25
C SER A 221 5.52 6.47 -23.68
N ASP A 222 6.01 7.61 -24.19
CA ASP A 222 6.94 7.69 -25.34
C ASP A 222 8.43 7.71 -24.92
N VAL A 223 8.71 7.78 -23.62
CA VAL A 223 10.04 8.09 -23.08
C VAL A 223 10.70 6.92 -22.37
N GLY A 224 10.01 6.31 -21.41
CA GLY A 224 10.47 5.21 -20.56
C GLY A 224 9.59 3.96 -20.66
N HIS A 225 10.03 2.89 -20.01
CA HIS A 225 9.28 1.64 -19.87
C HIS A 225 8.49 1.57 -18.56
N LEU A 226 8.85 2.41 -17.59
CA LEU A 226 8.20 2.60 -16.30
C LEU A 226 8.67 3.91 -15.66
N TRP A 227 7.90 4.45 -14.72
CA TRP A 227 8.20 5.71 -14.03
C TRP A 227 7.78 5.69 -12.55
N ARG A 228 8.66 6.13 -11.65
CA ARG A 228 8.35 6.35 -10.24
C ARG A 228 7.24 7.37 -10.09
N THR A 229 6.19 7.02 -9.35
CA THR A 229 4.98 7.85 -9.16
C THR A 229 4.96 8.63 -7.86
N THR A 230 5.87 8.32 -6.93
CA THR A 230 5.96 8.88 -5.58
C THR A 230 7.41 9.05 -5.15
N GLY A 231 7.64 9.80 -4.06
CA GLY A 231 8.86 9.70 -3.25
C GLY A 231 9.16 8.28 -2.78
N ASP A 232 10.37 8.06 -2.26
CA ASP A 232 10.88 6.73 -1.89
C ASP A 232 10.03 6.04 -0.82
N ILE A 233 9.89 4.72 -0.95
CA ILE A 233 9.34 3.87 0.11
C ILE A 233 10.33 3.73 1.27
N GLY A 234 9.80 3.54 2.47
CA GLY A 234 10.53 3.01 3.60
C GLY A 234 9.80 1.83 4.23
N ASP A 235 10.55 0.96 4.90
CA ASP A 235 10.07 -0.27 5.53
C ASP A 235 9.23 0.00 6.79
N ASN A 236 8.04 0.55 6.60
CA ASN A 236 7.03 0.82 7.62
C ASN A 236 5.64 0.91 6.97
N TRP A 237 4.61 0.57 7.74
CA TRP A 237 3.22 0.54 7.27
C TRP A 237 2.71 1.88 6.72
N PRO A 238 2.93 3.03 7.38
CA PRO A 238 2.45 4.33 6.86
C PRO A 238 3.03 4.70 5.49
N SER A 239 4.32 4.45 5.24
CA SER A 239 4.96 4.75 3.95
C SER A 239 4.36 3.91 2.81
N MET A 240 4.27 2.59 2.98
CA MET A 240 3.68 1.69 1.99
C MET A 240 2.22 2.08 1.70
N LEU A 241 1.43 2.38 2.74
CA LEU A 241 0.04 2.80 2.64
C LEU A 241 -0.14 4.16 1.93
N ALA A 242 0.74 5.14 2.20
CA ALA A 242 0.70 6.44 1.55
C ALA A 242 1.04 6.34 0.05
N ILE A 243 2.00 5.50 -0.32
CA ILE A 243 2.39 5.24 -1.71
C ILE A 243 1.28 4.49 -2.47
N LEU A 244 0.69 3.46 -1.84
CA LEU A 244 -0.48 2.74 -2.36
C LEU A 244 -1.62 3.70 -2.75
N LYS A 245 -1.98 4.61 -1.83
CA LYS A 245 -3.06 5.60 -2.02
C LYS A 245 -2.78 6.60 -3.15
N GLN A 246 -1.52 6.98 -3.35
CA GLN A 246 -1.09 7.86 -4.46
C GLN A 246 -1.07 7.13 -5.81
N ASN A 247 -0.66 5.86 -5.85
CA ASN A 247 -0.49 5.13 -7.11
C ASN A 247 -1.79 4.49 -7.63
N LEU A 248 -2.71 4.07 -6.76
CA LEU A 248 -3.98 3.43 -7.18
C LEU A 248 -4.81 4.26 -8.19
N PRO A 249 -4.97 5.60 -8.04
CA PRO A 249 -5.67 6.43 -9.03
C PRO A 249 -5.04 6.46 -10.43
N LEU A 250 -3.75 6.16 -10.56
CA LEU A 250 -2.99 6.25 -11.81
C LEU A 250 -3.23 5.06 -12.76
N ALA A 251 -4.10 4.13 -12.39
CA ALA A 251 -4.46 2.94 -13.16
C ALA A 251 -4.76 3.15 -14.66
N PRO A 252 -5.36 4.28 -15.13
CA PRO A 252 -5.58 4.52 -16.56
C PRO A 252 -4.29 4.70 -17.39
N HIS A 253 -3.14 4.91 -16.75
CA HIS A 253 -1.87 5.24 -17.40
C HIS A 253 -0.88 4.06 -17.50
N ALA A 254 -1.16 2.94 -16.84
CA ALA A 254 -0.32 1.74 -16.88
C ALA A 254 -0.81 0.73 -17.93
N GLY A 255 0.14 0.09 -18.62
CA GLY A 255 -0.14 -0.97 -19.58
C GLY A 255 1.12 -1.63 -20.17
N PRO A 256 0.96 -2.60 -21.08
CA PRO A 256 2.09 -3.32 -21.67
C PRO A 256 3.17 -2.39 -22.26
N GLY A 257 4.38 -2.45 -21.69
CA GLY A 257 5.54 -1.64 -22.06
C GLY A 257 5.66 -0.28 -21.36
N HIS A 258 4.75 0.07 -20.44
CA HIS A 258 4.71 1.39 -19.79
C HIS A 258 3.98 1.33 -18.42
N TRP A 259 4.73 1.30 -17.32
CA TRP A 259 4.18 1.02 -15.98
C TRP A 259 4.33 2.17 -14.99
N ASN A 260 3.32 2.35 -14.13
CA ASN A 260 3.46 3.11 -12.91
C ASN A 260 4.35 2.32 -11.93
N ASP A 261 5.36 2.97 -11.35
CA ASP A 261 6.29 2.38 -10.38
C ASP A 261 6.07 2.98 -8.98
N PRO A 262 5.33 2.29 -8.10
CA PRO A 262 5.19 2.63 -6.68
C PRO A 262 6.42 2.21 -5.84
N ASP A 263 7.60 2.09 -6.43
CA ASP A 263 8.87 1.77 -5.77
C ASP A 263 9.01 0.31 -5.27
N MET A 264 10.19 0.00 -4.72
CA MET A 264 10.67 -1.34 -4.41
C MET A 264 9.89 -2.09 -3.32
N LEU A 265 9.98 -3.42 -3.35
CA LEU A 265 9.39 -4.32 -2.36
C LEU A 265 10.28 -4.43 -1.10
N GLU A 266 9.81 -3.84 -0.01
CA GLU A 266 10.43 -3.95 1.34
C GLU A 266 10.33 -5.33 1.99
N VAL A 267 9.73 -6.31 1.31
CA VAL A 267 9.40 -7.65 1.81
C VAL A 267 10.61 -8.31 2.49
N GLY A 268 10.58 -8.36 3.82
CA GLY A 268 11.59 -8.99 4.67
C GLY A 268 12.74 -8.11 5.18
N ASN A 269 12.66 -6.79 5.10
CA ASN A 269 13.69 -5.88 5.66
C ASN A 269 13.62 -5.72 7.20
N GLY A 270 12.45 -5.95 7.82
CA GLY A 270 12.26 -6.11 9.28
C GLY A 270 11.38 -5.07 9.99
N GLY A 271 10.99 -3.98 9.32
CA GLY A 271 10.15 -2.90 9.86
C GLY A 271 8.64 -3.07 9.68
N MET A 272 8.20 -4.11 8.97
CA MET A 272 6.81 -4.56 8.88
C MET A 272 6.67 -6.04 9.25
N THR A 273 5.45 -6.46 9.59
CA THR A 273 5.10 -7.87 9.88
C THR A 273 4.86 -8.67 8.59
N ASP A 274 4.88 -10.02 8.68
CA ASP A 274 4.55 -10.90 7.56
C ASP A 274 3.13 -10.66 6.99
N ILE A 275 2.19 -10.16 7.81
CA ILE A 275 0.83 -9.81 7.35
C ILE A 275 0.89 -8.56 6.46
N GLU A 276 1.61 -7.55 6.89
CA GLU A 276 1.81 -6.28 6.18
C GLU A 276 2.63 -6.48 4.91
N TYR A 277 3.68 -7.30 4.93
CA TYR A 277 4.44 -7.69 3.73
C TYR A 277 3.59 -8.50 2.73
N ARG A 278 2.67 -9.34 3.20
CA ARG A 278 1.71 -10.03 2.32
C ARG A 278 0.71 -9.07 1.71
N SER A 279 0.28 -8.05 2.44
CA SER A 279 -0.54 -6.95 1.88
C SER A 279 0.24 -6.16 0.83
N HIS A 280 1.43 -5.67 1.16
CA HIS A 280 2.37 -4.98 0.25
C HIS A 280 2.52 -5.74 -1.08
N PHE A 281 2.97 -7.00 -1.02
CA PHE A 281 3.17 -7.83 -2.21
C PHE A 281 1.87 -8.11 -3.00
N SER A 282 0.75 -8.34 -2.30
CA SER A 282 -0.58 -8.51 -2.93
C SER A 282 -1.00 -7.25 -3.68
N LEU A 283 -0.77 -6.08 -3.09
CA LEU A 283 -1.25 -4.80 -3.61
C LEU A 283 -0.37 -4.27 -4.75
N TRP A 284 0.95 -4.46 -4.69
CA TRP A 284 1.85 -4.19 -5.82
C TRP A 284 1.49 -5.08 -7.03
N SER A 285 1.26 -6.38 -6.81
CA SER A 285 0.84 -7.32 -7.87
C SER A 285 -0.55 -7.00 -8.45
N MET A 286 -1.45 -6.45 -7.64
CA MET A 286 -2.72 -5.89 -8.11
C MET A 286 -2.51 -4.58 -8.88
N MET A 287 -1.54 -3.75 -8.49
CA MET A 287 -1.23 -2.52 -9.22
C MET A 287 -0.51 -2.74 -10.57
N SER A 288 -0.07 -3.97 -10.88
CA SER A 288 0.86 -4.21 -12.00
C SER A 288 2.17 -3.43 -11.81
N ALA A 289 2.66 -3.41 -10.57
CA ALA A 289 3.86 -2.68 -10.18
C ALA A 289 5.14 -3.49 -10.51
N PRO A 290 6.29 -2.83 -10.73
CA PRO A 290 7.57 -3.52 -10.84
C PRO A 290 7.88 -4.29 -9.54
N LEU A 291 7.96 -5.61 -9.61
CA LEU A 291 8.27 -6.46 -8.45
C LEU A 291 9.78 -6.53 -8.25
N LEU A 292 10.39 -5.42 -7.82
CA LEU A 292 11.80 -5.29 -7.49
C LEU A 292 12.01 -5.55 -5.99
N ILE A 293 12.61 -6.69 -5.64
CA ILE A 293 12.98 -7.05 -4.26
C ILE A 293 14.02 -6.05 -3.73
N GLY A 294 13.73 -5.36 -2.63
CA GLY A 294 14.66 -4.45 -1.96
C GLY A 294 15.51 -5.11 -0.86
N SER A 295 15.18 -6.34 -0.46
CA SER A 295 15.73 -7.01 0.73
C SER A 295 16.94 -7.91 0.46
N ASP A 296 17.89 -7.97 1.41
CA ASP A 296 19.11 -8.77 1.30
C ASP A 296 18.81 -10.26 1.45
N LEU A 297 18.52 -10.93 0.33
CA LEU A 297 18.09 -12.33 0.30
C LEU A 297 19.10 -13.31 0.93
N ARG A 298 20.37 -12.90 1.14
CA ARG A 298 21.37 -13.70 1.88
C ARG A 298 21.02 -13.85 3.37
N LYS A 299 20.14 -12.98 3.89
CA LYS A 299 19.66 -12.90 5.28
C LYS A 299 18.15 -13.19 5.40
N ALA A 300 17.43 -13.33 4.29
CA ALA A 300 15.98 -13.46 4.24
C ALA A 300 15.44 -14.73 4.93
N SER A 301 14.27 -14.60 5.56
CA SER A 301 13.62 -15.70 6.28
C SER A 301 12.87 -16.66 5.34
N PRO A 302 12.50 -17.88 5.80
CA PRO A 302 11.61 -18.75 5.04
C PRO A 302 10.27 -18.09 4.68
N ALA A 303 9.71 -17.26 5.56
CA ALA A 303 8.47 -16.52 5.31
C ALA A 303 8.67 -15.46 4.21
N THR A 304 9.81 -14.78 4.19
CA THR A 304 10.20 -13.86 3.12
C THR A 304 10.20 -14.56 1.76
N PHE A 305 10.74 -15.79 1.67
CA PHE A 305 10.69 -16.58 0.44
C PHE A 305 9.28 -17.13 0.11
N GLU A 306 8.44 -17.45 1.10
CA GLU A 306 7.03 -17.84 0.87
C GLU A 306 6.22 -16.70 0.22
N ILE A 307 6.45 -15.45 0.65
CA ILE A 307 5.83 -14.26 0.06
C ILE A 307 6.32 -14.07 -1.38
N LEU A 308 7.64 -14.08 -1.59
CA LEU A 308 8.25 -13.75 -2.88
C LEU A 308 8.13 -14.86 -3.95
N ASP A 309 8.03 -16.15 -3.59
CA ASP A 309 7.84 -17.23 -4.56
C ASP A 309 6.35 -17.50 -4.90
N ASN A 310 5.41 -16.68 -4.41
CA ASN A 310 3.98 -16.91 -4.64
C ASN A 310 3.56 -16.68 -6.10
N LYS A 311 3.67 -17.75 -6.90
CA LYS A 311 3.34 -17.81 -8.32
C LYS A 311 1.86 -17.57 -8.65
N ASP A 312 0.93 -17.78 -7.72
CA ASP A 312 -0.48 -17.42 -7.92
C ASP A 312 -0.68 -15.89 -7.88
N VAL A 313 0.06 -15.19 -7.01
CA VAL A 313 0.02 -13.73 -6.88
C VAL A 313 0.82 -13.05 -7.99
N ILE A 314 2.01 -13.56 -8.32
CA ILE A 314 2.81 -13.12 -9.47
C ILE A 314 2.03 -13.27 -10.79
N ALA A 315 1.22 -14.33 -10.94
CA ALA A 315 0.37 -14.51 -12.12
C ALA A 315 -0.77 -13.49 -12.24
N LEU A 316 -1.04 -12.67 -11.21
CA LEU A 316 -1.87 -11.47 -11.36
C LEU A 316 -1.06 -10.31 -11.93
N ASP A 317 0.12 -10.05 -11.36
CA ASP A 317 1.02 -8.99 -11.78
C ASP A 317 1.36 -9.10 -13.27
N GLN A 318 1.83 -10.28 -13.66
CA GLN A 318 2.27 -10.66 -14.99
C GLN A 318 1.11 -11.07 -15.94
N ASP A 319 -0.15 -10.74 -15.62
CA ASP A 319 -1.29 -11.03 -16.52
C ASP A 319 -1.16 -10.27 -17.85
N ALA A 320 -1.36 -11.00 -18.96
CA ALA A 320 -1.11 -10.51 -20.31
C ALA A 320 -2.04 -9.36 -20.78
N LEU A 321 -3.10 -9.02 -20.03
CA LEU A 321 -3.90 -7.82 -20.29
C LEU A 321 -3.20 -6.54 -19.81
N GLY A 322 -2.27 -6.66 -18.86
CA GLY A 322 -1.46 -5.56 -18.35
C GLY A 322 -2.23 -4.45 -17.64
N LYS A 323 -3.48 -4.67 -17.23
CA LYS A 323 -4.26 -3.64 -16.52
C LYS A 323 -3.91 -3.57 -15.05
N GLN A 324 -3.51 -2.38 -14.59
CA GLN A 324 -3.51 -2.03 -13.16
C GLN A 324 -4.93 -2.18 -12.58
N ALA A 325 -5.04 -2.65 -11.34
CA ALA A 325 -6.31 -2.73 -10.62
C ALA A 325 -6.89 -1.34 -10.28
N THR A 326 -8.22 -1.27 -10.14
CA THR A 326 -8.92 -0.06 -9.67
C THR A 326 -9.58 -0.30 -8.32
N VAL A 327 -9.74 0.76 -7.53
CA VAL A 327 -10.59 0.73 -6.33
C VAL A 327 -12.05 0.56 -6.77
N HIS A 328 -12.73 -0.44 -6.21
CA HIS A 328 -14.16 -0.68 -6.37
C HIS A 328 -14.95 -0.10 -5.20
N THR A 329 -14.46 -0.25 -3.98
CA THR A 329 -14.97 0.42 -2.77
C THR A 329 -13.82 0.80 -1.84
N SER A 330 -13.95 1.93 -1.15
CA SER A 330 -13.14 2.27 0.03
C SER A 330 -14.03 2.97 1.05
N GLU A 331 -14.11 2.45 2.27
CA GLU A 331 -14.93 3.00 3.36
C GLU A 331 -14.34 2.59 4.71
N SER A 332 -14.04 3.54 5.60
CA SER A 332 -13.51 3.30 6.95
C SER A 332 -12.32 2.31 6.98
N GLY A 333 -11.35 2.47 6.06
CA GLY A 333 -10.18 1.58 5.94
C GLY A 333 -10.48 0.19 5.36
N ARG A 334 -11.70 -0.09 4.89
CA ARG A 334 -12.07 -1.34 4.20
C ARG A 334 -12.02 -1.13 2.69
N TRP A 335 -11.08 -1.78 2.02
CA TRP A 335 -10.86 -1.64 0.59
C TRP A 335 -11.26 -2.90 -0.18
N THR A 336 -12.01 -2.70 -1.28
CA THR A 336 -12.15 -3.70 -2.35
C THR A 336 -11.43 -3.17 -3.58
N VAL A 337 -10.34 -3.82 -3.99
CA VAL A 337 -9.55 -3.46 -5.17
C VAL A 337 -9.65 -4.59 -6.20
N VAL A 338 -9.90 -4.26 -7.47
CA VAL A 338 -10.32 -5.23 -8.50
C VAL A 338 -9.45 -5.10 -9.75
N LYS A 339 -8.90 -6.23 -10.22
CA LYS A 339 -8.12 -6.35 -11.47
C LYS A 339 -8.89 -7.16 -12.50
N GLN A 340 -8.97 -6.67 -13.73
CA GLN A 340 -9.45 -7.47 -14.87
C GLN A 340 -8.28 -8.30 -15.41
N LEU A 341 -8.47 -9.60 -15.60
CA LEU A 341 -7.47 -10.51 -16.17
C LEU A 341 -7.77 -10.84 -17.65
N ALA A 342 -6.75 -11.24 -18.41
CA ALA A 342 -6.82 -11.45 -19.86
C ALA A 342 -7.89 -12.48 -20.30
N ASN A 343 -8.13 -13.51 -19.50
CA ASN A 343 -9.13 -14.54 -19.78
C ASN A 343 -10.57 -14.15 -19.39
N GLY A 344 -10.78 -12.92 -18.88
CA GLY A 344 -12.08 -12.42 -18.44
C GLY A 344 -12.38 -12.60 -16.95
N ASP A 345 -11.50 -13.25 -16.18
CA ASP A 345 -11.60 -13.37 -14.72
C ASP A 345 -11.47 -12.01 -14.01
N ARG A 346 -11.77 -11.98 -12.71
CA ARG A 346 -11.40 -10.88 -11.81
C ARG A 346 -10.43 -11.37 -10.76
N ALA A 347 -9.39 -10.61 -10.47
CA ALA A 347 -8.77 -10.68 -9.16
C ALA A 347 -9.39 -9.63 -8.23
N VAL A 348 -9.50 -9.97 -6.95
CA VAL A 348 -10.11 -9.15 -5.90
C VAL A 348 -9.21 -9.18 -4.68
N ALA A 349 -8.67 -8.02 -4.30
CA ALA A 349 -8.05 -7.81 -3.00
C ALA A 349 -9.11 -7.24 -2.05
N LEU A 350 -9.37 -7.96 -0.97
CA LEU A 350 -10.10 -7.48 0.20
C LEU A 350 -9.03 -7.03 1.19
N PHE A 351 -8.74 -5.73 1.23
CA PHE A 351 -7.64 -5.13 1.99
C PHE A 351 -8.18 -4.35 3.19
N ASN A 352 -7.64 -4.66 4.38
CA ASN A 352 -7.95 -4.00 5.63
C ASN A 352 -6.80 -3.08 6.04
N GLU A 353 -7.05 -1.78 6.04
CA GLU A 353 -6.11 -0.75 6.48
C GLU A 353 -6.02 -0.62 8.01
N THR A 354 -7.04 -1.10 8.74
CA THR A 354 -7.23 -0.81 10.17
C THR A 354 -6.56 -1.81 11.12
N ASP A 355 -6.29 -1.38 12.36
CA ASP A 355 -5.72 -2.18 13.46
C ASP A 355 -6.64 -3.30 14.01
N GLN A 356 -7.86 -3.46 13.49
CA GLN A 356 -8.82 -4.48 13.93
C GLN A 356 -9.26 -5.38 12.78
N PRO A 357 -9.58 -6.67 13.00
CA PRO A 357 -10.05 -7.55 11.93
C PRO A 357 -11.39 -7.07 11.32
N GLN A 358 -11.38 -6.71 10.04
CA GLN A 358 -12.57 -6.22 9.33
C GLN A 358 -13.23 -7.33 8.51
N ARG A 359 -14.57 -7.38 8.49
CA ARG A 359 -15.31 -8.18 7.50
C ARG A 359 -15.52 -7.35 6.23
N ILE A 360 -14.84 -7.70 5.15
CA ILE A 360 -14.90 -6.99 3.87
C ILE A 360 -15.60 -7.88 2.84
N THR A 361 -16.51 -7.31 2.05
CA THR A 361 -17.42 -8.07 1.17
C THR A 361 -17.75 -7.32 -0.12
N THR A 362 -17.88 -8.07 -1.21
CA THR A 362 -18.44 -7.64 -2.50
C THR A 362 -19.19 -8.84 -3.13
N THR A 363 -19.73 -8.71 -4.35
CA THR A 363 -20.24 -9.86 -5.11
C THR A 363 -19.57 -9.98 -6.48
N ALA A 364 -19.57 -11.20 -7.02
CA ALA A 364 -19.09 -11.51 -8.36
C ALA A 364 -19.72 -10.62 -9.45
N THR A 365 -20.99 -10.22 -9.29
CA THR A 365 -21.65 -9.31 -10.23
C THR A 365 -21.19 -7.86 -10.09
N ASP A 366 -20.87 -7.39 -8.89
CA ASP A 366 -20.48 -5.98 -8.65
C ASP A 366 -19.05 -5.72 -9.13
N ILE A 367 -18.16 -6.71 -9.00
CA ILE A 367 -16.84 -6.74 -9.65
C ILE A 367 -16.91 -6.99 -11.17
N GLY A 368 -18.13 -7.10 -11.73
CA GLY A 368 -18.37 -7.16 -13.17
C GLY A 368 -18.15 -8.53 -13.84
N LEU A 369 -18.35 -9.65 -13.15
CA LEU A 369 -18.53 -10.96 -13.79
C LEU A 369 -19.99 -11.18 -14.23
N PRO A 370 -20.23 -11.97 -15.30
CA PRO A 370 -21.59 -12.31 -15.73
C PRO A 370 -22.32 -13.16 -14.68
N ARG A 371 -23.64 -13.02 -14.59
CA ARG A 371 -24.50 -13.84 -13.71
C ARG A 371 -24.33 -15.33 -14.03
N ALA A 372 -23.83 -16.11 -13.07
CA ALA A 372 -23.61 -17.55 -13.19
C ALA A 372 -24.39 -18.37 -12.15
N ALA A 373 -24.50 -19.68 -12.39
CA ALA A 373 -25.09 -20.64 -11.45
C ALA A 373 -24.22 -20.90 -10.20
N GLY A 374 -22.99 -20.38 -10.20
CA GLY A 374 -21.96 -20.48 -9.16
C GLY A 374 -20.64 -19.96 -9.75
N TYR A 375 -19.68 -19.62 -8.89
CA TYR A 375 -18.37 -19.09 -9.32
C TYR A 375 -17.25 -19.85 -8.64
N ARG A 376 -16.15 -20.08 -9.36
CA ARG A 376 -14.88 -20.51 -8.78
C ARG A 376 -14.25 -19.34 -8.04
N LEU A 377 -13.70 -19.62 -6.86
CA LEU A 377 -13.02 -18.68 -5.98
C LEU A 377 -11.68 -19.28 -5.57
N ARG A 378 -10.59 -18.90 -6.24
CA ARG A 378 -9.23 -19.33 -5.88
C ARG A 378 -8.66 -18.36 -4.86
N ASP A 379 -8.34 -18.86 -3.67
CA ASP A 379 -7.51 -18.15 -2.71
C ASP A 379 -6.05 -18.29 -3.13
N LEU A 380 -5.40 -17.16 -3.41
CA LEU A 380 -4.04 -17.12 -3.97
C LEU A 380 -2.94 -17.26 -2.91
N TRP A 381 -3.29 -17.16 -1.63
CA TRP A 381 -2.39 -17.39 -0.50
C TRP A 381 -2.55 -18.79 0.11
N GLN A 382 -3.71 -19.42 -0.05
CA GLN A 382 -3.94 -20.82 0.31
C GLN A 382 -3.74 -21.79 -0.88
N HIS A 383 -3.41 -21.27 -2.06
CA HIS A 383 -3.27 -21.99 -3.34
C HIS A 383 -4.47 -22.89 -3.69
N ARG A 384 -5.67 -22.53 -3.24
CA ARG A 384 -6.83 -23.42 -3.13
C ARG A 384 -8.07 -22.85 -3.80
N ASP A 385 -8.71 -23.71 -4.59
CA ASP A 385 -9.99 -23.42 -5.23
C ASP A 385 -11.18 -23.80 -4.35
N TYR A 386 -12.13 -22.88 -4.26
CA TYR A 386 -13.45 -23.01 -3.65
C TYR A 386 -14.53 -22.64 -4.68
N HIS A 387 -15.81 -22.75 -4.29
CA HIS A 387 -16.90 -22.07 -5.00
C HIS A 387 -17.75 -21.19 -4.09
N THR A 388 -18.20 -20.06 -4.63
CA THR A 388 -19.18 -19.18 -4.02
C THR A 388 -20.51 -19.19 -4.78
N ALA A 389 -21.60 -18.92 -4.07
CA ALA A 389 -22.90 -18.64 -4.66
C ALA A 389 -22.93 -17.30 -5.41
N GLY A 390 -22.05 -16.36 -5.05
CA GLY A 390 -21.92 -15.02 -5.63
C GLY A 390 -21.17 -14.04 -4.72
N THR A 391 -21.25 -14.22 -3.40
CA THR A 391 -20.56 -13.38 -2.40
C THR A 391 -19.06 -13.64 -2.39
N VAL A 392 -18.25 -12.59 -2.46
CA VAL A 392 -16.78 -12.63 -2.27
C VAL A 392 -16.49 -11.86 -1.00
N SER A 393 -16.15 -12.57 0.09
CA SER A 393 -16.09 -11.98 1.43
C SER A 393 -15.14 -12.74 2.34
N ALA A 394 -14.49 -12.03 3.25
CA ALA A 394 -13.62 -12.58 4.29
C ALA A 394 -13.63 -11.69 5.53
N THR A 395 -13.35 -12.27 6.70
CA THR A 395 -12.81 -11.52 7.84
C THR A 395 -11.30 -11.44 7.66
N VAL A 396 -10.82 -10.24 7.35
CA VAL A 396 -9.43 -9.94 7.04
C VAL A 396 -8.75 -9.43 8.32
N PRO A 397 -7.60 -9.99 8.74
CA PRO A 397 -6.85 -9.50 9.90
C PRO A 397 -6.47 -8.01 9.81
N ALA A 398 -6.08 -7.42 10.94
CA ALA A 398 -5.48 -6.09 10.97
C ALA A 398 -4.33 -5.97 9.95
N HIS A 399 -4.29 -4.87 9.20
CA HIS A 399 -3.32 -4.62 8.11
C HIS A 399 -3.24 -5.71 7.01
N GLY A 400 -4.17 -6.65 6.99
CA GLY A 400 -4.14 -7.83 6.12
C GLY A 400 -4.81 -7.62 4.77
N THR A 401 -4.46 -8.47 3.81
CA THR A 401 -5.14 -8.59 2.51
C THR A 401 -5.53 -10.05 2.27
N THR A 402 -6.81 -10.29 1.98
CA THR A 402 -7.26 -11.55 1.39
C THR A 402 -7.38 -11.38 -0.12
N LEU A 403 -6.69 -12.22 -0.89
CA LEU A 403 -6.53 -12.05 -2.33
C LEU A 403 -7.10 -13.26 -3.08
N TYR A 404 -8.09 -12.97 -3.92
CA TYR A 404 -8.87 -13.97 -4.65
C TYR A 404 -8.76 -13.80 -6.17
N ARG A 405 -8.82 -14.92 -6.90
CA ARG A 405 -9.19 -14.95 -8.34
C ARG A 405 -10.56 -15.59 -8.50
N VAL A 406 -11.47 -14.89 -9.18
CA VAL A 406 -12.89 -15.21 -9.29
C VAL A 406 -13.26 -15.43 -10.76
N SER A 407 -13.95 -16.54 -11.07
CA SER A 407 -14.38 -16.85 -12.43
C SER A 407 -15.74 -17.55 -12.51
N ALA A 408 -16.44 -17.37 -13.63
CA ALA A 408 -17.73 -17.99 -13.92
C ALA A 408 -17.56 -19.43 -14.47
N ASP A 409 -16.87 -20.28 -13.71
CA ASP A 409 -16.58 -21.67 -14.09
C ASP A 409 -17.84 -22.55 -14.08
N ARG A 410 -18.05 -23.33 -15.14
CA ARG A 410 -19.15 -24.32 -15.23
C ARG A 410 -18.97 -25.49 -14.27
N HIS A 411 -17.74 -25.76 -13.83
CA HIS A 411 -17.39 -26.86 -12.94
C HIS A 411 -17.42 -26.46 -11.45
N TRP A 412 -17.97 -25.29 -11.10
CA TRP A 412 -17.97 -24.72 -9.74
C TRP A 412 -18.32 -25.75 -8.64
N ALA A 413 -19.28 -26.65 -8.90
CA ALA A 413 -19.76 -27.65 -7.94
C ALA A 413 -18.73 -28.73 -7.56
N SER A 414 -17.61 -28.83 -8.29
CA SER A 414 -16.48 -29.72 -7.97
C SER A 414 -15.58 -29.20 -6.84
N TYR A 415 -15.54 -27.88 -6.65
CA TYR A 415 -14.74 -27.24 -5.61
C TYR A 415 -15.46 -27.30 -4.25
N PRO A 416 -14.74 -27.31 -3.11
CA PRO A 416 -15.36 -27.11 -1.80
C PRO A 416 -16.15 -25.79 -1.74
N PRO A 417 -17.28 -25.72 -1.03
CA PRO A 417 -17.98 -24.45 -0.81
C PRO A 417 -17.08 -23.48 -0.03
N SER A 418 -17.01 -22.20 -0.42
CA SER A 418 -16.30 -21.21 0.38
C SER A 418 -16.99 -21.00 1.72
N VAL A 419 -16.20 -20.92 2.79
CA VAL A 419 -16.68 -20.79 4.16
C VAL A 419 -15.96 -19.63 4.83
N GLU A 420 -16.75 -18.63 5.25
CA GLU A 420 -16.26 -17.46 5.97
C GLU A 420 -16.25 -17.75 7.48
N THR A 421 -15.14 -17.44 8.13
CA THR A 421 -14.97 -17.49 9.59
C THR A 421 -14.74 -16.08 10.12
N GLY A 422 -15.48 -15.67 11.15
CA GLY A 422 -15.35 -14.36 11.77
C GLY A 422 -15.71 -14.37 13.26
N THR A 423 -15.34 -13.32 13.98
CA THR A 423 -15.74 -13.05 15.38
C THR A 423 -16.63 -11.80 15.45
N ASP A 424 -17.36 -11.63 16.55
CA ASP A 424 -18.16 -10.41 16.81
C ASP A 424 -17.31 -9.23 17.29
N ARG A 425 -16.18 -9.48 17.97
CA ARG A 425 -15.22 -8.45 18.41
C ARG A 425 -13.83 -9.04 18.69
N THR A 426 -12.86 -8.16 18.96
CA THR A 426 -11.64 -8.50 19.72
C THR A 426 -12.03 -8.66 21.20
N PRO A 427 -11.91 -9.85 21.81
CA PRO A 427 -12.32 -10.05 23.20
C PRO A 427 -11.35 -9.38 24.18
N LEU A 428 -11.90 -8.66 25.15
CA LEU A 428 -11.20 -8.09 26.30
C LEU A 428 -11.39 -9.01 27.52
N VAL A 429 -10.34 -9.27 28.30
CA VAL A 429 -10.42 -10.16 29.48
C VAL A 429 -9.55 -9.67 30.65
N GLU A 430 -10.14 -9.53 31.83
CA GLU A 430 -9.39 -9.31 33.07
C GLU A 430 -8.76 -10.63 33.56
N ALA A 431 -7.57 -10.57 34.15
CA ALA A 431 -6.86 -11.76 34.61
C ALA A 431 -7.65 -12.52 35.71
N GLY A 432 -7.96 -13.80 35.46
CA GLY A 432 -8.81 -14.63 36.33
C GLY A 432 -10.32 -14.50 36.08
N ALA A 433 -10.78 -13.45 35.37
CA ALA A 433 -12.18 -13.27 35.00
C ALA A 433 -12.57 -14.12 33.78
N ALA A 434 -13.84 -14.01 33.36
CA ALA A 434 -14.36 -14.77 32.23
C ALA A 434 -15.11 -13.86 31.24
N THR A 435 -14.53 -13.66 30.05
CA THR A 435 -15.16 -12.91 28.96
C THR A 435 -15.92 -13.82 28.00
N VAL A 436 -16.69 -13.21 27.10
CA VAL A 436 -17.49 -13.88 26.07
C VAL A 436 -17.09 -13.38 24.68
N LEU A 437 -16.99 -14.32 23.75
CA LEU A 437 -16.74 -14.10 22.31
C LEU A 437 -17.76 -14.91 21.52
N ARG A 438 -18.30 -14.39 20.42
CA ARG A 438 -19.09 -15.19 19.46
C ARG A 438 -18.31 -15.32 18.16
N SER A 439 -17.91 -16.56 17.84
CA SER A 439 -17.41 -16.88 16.51
C SER A 439 -18.57 -17.30 15.61
N THR A 440 -18.49 -16.98 14.32
CA THR A 440 -19.45 -17.49 13.34
C THR A 440 -18.77 -18.10 12.13
N VAL A 441 -19.40 -19.13 11.58
CA VAL A 441 -18.97 -19.87 10.39
C VAL A 441 -20.13 -19.83 9.38
N GLY A 442 -19.95 -19.16 8.25
CA GLY A 442 -20.96 -18.99 7.21
C GLY A 442 -20.59 -19.70 5.91
N ASN A 443 -21.50 -20.51 5.36
CA ASN A 443 -21.31 -21.14 4.06
C ASN A 443 -21.71 -20.16 2.93
N LEU A 444 -20.72 -19.64 2.21
CA LEU A 444 -20.92 -18.75 1.05
C LEU A 444 -21.05 -19.52 -0.27
N GLY A 445 -20.75 -20.82 -0.28
CA GLY A 445 -21.00 -21.72 -1.41
C GLY A 445 -22.48 -22.09 -1.60
N ARG A 446 -22.76 -22.95 -2.58
CA ARG A 446 -24.11 -23.47 -2.86
C ARG A 446 -24.31 -24.90 -2.37
N THR A 447 -23.25 -25.71 -2.33
CA THR A 447 -23.33 -27.06 -1.75
C THR A 447 -23.20 -27.04 -0.22
N PRO A 448 -23.80 -27.99 0.52
CA PRO A 448 -23.61 -28.05 1.98
C PRO A 448 -22.17 -28.37 2.37
N ALA A 449 -21.63 -27.64 3.36
CA ALA A 449 -20.47 -28.05 4.13
C ALA A 449 -20.94 -29.08 5.17
N LYS A 450 -20.37 -30.30 5.17
CA LYS A 450 -20.73 -31.39 6.09
C LYS A 450 -19.74 -31.48 7.26
N ASP A 451 -20.13 -32.15 8.35
CA ASP A 451 -19.29 -32.41 9.52
C ASP A 451 -18.57 -31.12 10.01
N VAL A 452 -19.29 -30.01 10.11
CA VAL A 452 -18.72 -28.72 10.50
C VAL A 452 -18.33 -28.78 11.97
N THR A 453 -17.08 -28.43 12.26
CA THR A 453 -16.49 -28.36 13.61
C THR A 453 -15.77 -27.04 13.79
N VAL A 454 -16.08 -26.31 14.86
CA VAL A 454 -15.45 -25.04 15.22
C VAL A 454 -14.63 -25.22 16.49
N THR A 455 -13.38 -24.79 16.49
CA THR A 455 -12.52 -24.78 17.67
C THR A 455 -11.88 -23.41 17.85
N LEU A 456 -11.72 -23.00 19.11
CA LEU A 456 -11.01 -21.78 19.48
C LEU A 456 -9.81 -22.15 20.35
N GLN A 457 -8.62 -21.80 19.90
CA GLN A 457 -7.36 -22.02 20.58
C GLN A 457 -6.79 -20.69 21.09
N GLY A 458 -5.96 -20.76 22.13
CA GLY A 458 -5.31 -19.61 22.75
C GLY A 458 -4.10 -20.06 23.58
N PRO A 459 -3.53 -19.20 24.42
CA PRO A 459 -2.26 -19.49 25.10
C PRO A 459 -2.37 -20.66 26.09
N GLN A 460 -1.23 -21.30 26.36
CA GLN A 460 -1.16 -22.40 27.32
C GLN A 460 -1.68 -21.98 28.71
N GLY A 461 -2.44 -22.86 29.35
CA GLY A 461 -3.06 -22.61 30.67
C GLY A 461 -4.38 -21.82 30.63
N TRP A 462 -4.76 -21.23 29.50
CA TRP A 462 -6.04 -20.52 29.37
C TRP A 462 -7.23 -21.49 29.34
N ARG A 463 -8.34 -21.09 29.95
CA ARG A 463 -9.58 -21.87 29.99
C ARG A 463 -10.54 -21.35 28.93
N ILE A 464 -10.53 -21.97 27.76
CA ILE A 464 -11.43 -21.68 26.64
C ILE A 464 -12.43 -22.84 26.51
N ARG A 465 -13.73 -22.53 26.42
CA ARG A 465 -14.77 -23.54 26.14
C ARG A 465 -15.92 -22.94 25.33
N ALA A 466 -16.51 -23.74 24.44
CA ALA A 466 -17.79 -23.42 23.84
C ALA A 466 -18.90 -23.47 24.91
N THR A 467 -19.90 -22.59 24.80
CA THR A 467 -21.12 -22.57 25.62
C THR A 467 -22.40 -22.65 24.79
N SER A 468 -22.29 -22.65 23.45
CA SER A 468 -23.33 -23.08 22.50
C SER A 468 -22.76 -24.12 21.54
N ALA A 469 -23.52 -24.52 20.51
CA ALA A 469 -23.10 -25.51 19.54
C ALA A 469 -21.80 -25.09 18.81
N ALA A 470 -20.77 -25.93 18.92
CA ALA A 470 -19.51 -25.82 18.18
C ALA A 470 -19.45 -26.75 16.96
N THR A 471 -20.54 -27.43 16.63
CA THR A 471 -20.62 -28.41 15.53
C THR A 471 -21.96 -28.35 14.80
N ALA A 472 -21.98 -28.74 13.53
CA ALA A 472 -23.19 -28.95 12.74
C ALA A 472 -22.99 -30.08 11.72
N HIS A 473 -23.91 -31.04 11.66
CA HIS A 473 -23.84 -32.17 10.71
C HIS A 473 -23.81 -31.71 9.24
N ALA A 474 -24.59 -30.68 8.90
CA ALA A 474 -24.52 -30.01 7.62
C ALA A 474 -24.89 -28.53 7.75
N LEU A 475 -24.19 -27.68 7.01
CA LEU A 475 -24.45 -26.25 6.87
C LEU A 475 -24.78 -25.97 5.40
N PRO A 476 -26.06 -25.73 5.02
CA PRO A 476 -26.45 -25.47 3.64
C PRO A 476 -25.86 -24.14 3.13
N GLY A 477 -25.89 -23.90 1.81
CA GLY A 477 -25.47 -22.61 1.25
C GLY A 477 -26.31 -21.46 1.82
N GLY A 478 -25.65 -20.37 2.22
CA GLY A 478 -26.24 -19.26 2.99
C GLY A 478 -26.47 -19.55 4.49
N GLY A 479 -26.24 -20.78 4.95
CA GLY A 479 -26.36 -21.16 6.36
C GLY A 479 -25.20 -20.64 7.22
N ARG A 480 -25.49 -20.30 8.48
CA ARG A 480 -24.52 -19.80 9.46
C ARG A 480 -24.60 -20.58 10.78
N LEU A 481 -23.45 -21.01 11.30
CA LEU A 481 -23.28 -21.56 12.65
C LEU A 481 -22.68 -20.46 13.54
N THR A 482 -23.25 -20.25 14.73
CA THR A 482 -22.77 -19.28 15.72
C THR A 482 -22.41 -19.99 17.02
N THR A 483 -21.13 -19.93 17.38
CA THR A 483 -20.58 -20.56 18.58
C THR A 483 -20.16 -19.49 19.58
N THR A 484 -20.82 -19.47 20.74
CA THR A 484 -20.44 -18.63 21.88
C THR A 484 -19.33 -19.35 22.65
N TRP A 485 -18.28 -18.61 22.99
CA TRP A 485 -17.14 -19.07 23.79
C TRP A 485 -17.09 -18.34 25.12
N ARG A 486 -16.69 -19.06 26.17
CA ARG A 486 -16.24 -18.47 27.42
C ARG A 486 -14.72 -18.60 27.50
N ILE A 487 -14.05 -17.47 27.67
CA ILE A 487 -12.58 -17.36 27.70
C ILE A 487 -12.18 -16.85 29.09
N THR A 488 -11.27 -17.55 29.76
CA THR A 488 -10.68 -17.13 31.05
C THR A 488 -9.17 -17.20 30.98
N ALA A 489 -8.52 -16.03 31.14
CA ALA A 489 -7.10 -15.91 31.39
C ALA A 489 -6.76 -16.37 32.81
N PRO A 490 -5.59 -16.98 33.06
CA PRO A 490 -5.13 -17.26 34.43
C PRO A 490 -5.07 -15.99 35.31
N PRO A 491 -5.32 -16.09 36.62
CA PRO A 491 -5.02 -15.00 37.57
C PRO A 491 -3.54 -14.59 37.47
N GLY A 492 -3.27 -13.29 37.57
CA GLY A 492 -1.90 -12.76 37.45
C GLY A 492 -1.32 -12.75 36.02
N THR A 493 -2.11 -13.07 34.98
CA THR A 493 -1.67 -12.87 33.58
C THR A 493 -1.39 -11.39 33.34
N ALA A 494 -0.19 -11.06 32.87
CA ALA A 494 0.19 -9.68 32.55
C ALA A 494 -0.68 -9.09 31.41
N PRO A 495 -0.88 -7.76 31.36
CA PRO A 495 -1.72 -7.09 30.34
C PRO A 495 -1.20 -7.19 28.90
N GLY A 496 -2.06 -6.81 27.95
CA GLY A 496 -1.77 -6.73 26.52
C GLY A 496 -2.17 -7.98 25.72
N GLY A 497 -1.91 -7.92 24.41
CA GLY A 497 -2.43 -8.88 23.43
C GLY A 497 -1.83 -10.27 23.55
N ARG A 498 -2.67 -11.30 23.41
CA ARG A 498 -2.27 -12.71 23.34
C ARG A 498 -2.93 -13.38 22.12
N PRO A 499 -2.24 -14.29 21.42
CA PRO A 499 -2.78 -14.91 20.21
C PRO A 499 -3.99 -15.79 20.50
N LEU A 500 -4.98 -15.72 19.62
CA LEU A 500 -6.22 -16.48 19.65
C LEU A 500 -6.52 -16.99 18.23
N THR A 501 -6.71 -18.30 18.06
CA THR A 501 -6.89 -18.89 16.72
C THR A 501 -8.26 -19.57 16.62
N LEU A 502 -9.14 -19.00 15.82
CA LEU A 502 -10.42 -19.61 15.46
C LEU A 502 -10.19 -20.54 14.27
N THR A 503 -10.60 -21.81 14.38
CA THR A 503 -10.48 -22.81 13.34
C THR A 503 -11.84 -23.40 13.00
N ALA A 504 -12.22 -23.40 11.73
CA ALA A 504 -13.40 -24.10 11.22
C ALA A 504 -12.98 -25.22 10.29
N GLY A 505 -13.27 -26.47 10.67
CA GLY A 505 -13.11 -27.65 9.83
C GLY A 505 -14.45 -28.14 9.28
N TYR A 506 -14.47 -28.66 8.06
CA TYR A 506 -15.65 -29.30 7.44
C TYR A 506 -15.25 -30.29 6.35
N ARG A 507 -16.21 -31.04 5.79
CA ARG A 507 -16.06 -31.83 4.56
C ARG A 507 -16.85 -31.24 3.41
N ALA A 508 -16.21 -31.16 2.25
CA ALA A 508 -16.89 -30.90 0.98
C ALA A 508 -17.77 -32.09 0.56
N PRO A 509 -18.75 -31.90 -0.35
CA PRO A 509 -19.55 -33.00 -0.89
C PRO A 509 -18.72 -34.14 -1.51
N GLY A 510 -17.59 -33.80 -2.15
CA GLY A 510 -16.61 -34.74 -2.71
C GLY A 510 -15.70 -35.43 -1.67
N GLY A 511 -16.01 -35.36 -0.38
CA GLY A 511 -15.30 -36.05 0.71
C GLY A 511 -14.07 -35.32 1.26
N SER A 512 -13.43 -34.44 0.48
CA SER A 512 -12.28 -33.63 0.89
C SER A 512 -12.55 -32.88 2.20
N ARG A 513 -11.69 -33.09 3.20
CA ARG A 513 -11.69 -32.30 4.44
C ARG A 513 -10.99 -30.97 4.18
N ILE A 514 -11.60 -29.88 4.65
CA ILE A 514 -11.10 -28.51 4.56
C ILE A 514 -11.01 -27.94 5.97
N THR A 515 -10.06 -27.03 6.16
CA THR A 515 -9.88 -26.26 7.39
C THR A 515 -9.62 -24.80 7.00
N THR A 516 -10.34 -23.87 7.62
CA THR A 516 -10.10 -22.43 7.53
C THR A 516 -9.70 -21.92 8.91
N THR A 517 -8.65 -21.10 8.99
CA THR A 517 -8.16 -20.50 10.25
C THR A 517 -8.21 -18.98 10.19
N LEU A 518 -8.85 -18.36 11.17
CA LEU A 518 -8.76 -16.93 11.42
C LEU A 518 -7.84 -16.70 12.64
N PRO A 519 -6.62 -16.15 12.45
CA PRO A 519 -5.84 -15.62 13.55
C PRO A 519 -6.49 -14.34 14.09
N GLY A 520 -6.34 -14.12 15.38
CA GLY A 520 -6.79 -12.92 16.07
C GLY A 520 -6.11 -12.79 17.44
N THR A 521 -6.59 -11.84 18.23
CA THR A 521 -5.99 -11.47 19.52
C THR A 521 -7.05 -11.46 20.60
N VAL A 522 -6.69 -11.88 21.81
CA VAL A 522 -7.43 -11.57 23.04
C VAL A 522 -6.59 -10.60 23.87
N GLN A 523 -7.19 -9.48 24.27
CA GLN A 523 -6.49 -8.44 25.03
C GLN A 523 -6.67 -8.72 26.53
N VAL A 524 -5.56 -8.91 27.25
CA VAL A 524 -5.59 -8.94 28.72
C VAL A 524 -5.63 -7.51 29.22
N VAL A 525 -6.73 -7.12 29.86
CA VAL A 525 -7.01 -5.73 30.27
C VAL A 525 -6.92 -5.58 31.78
N VAL A 526 -6.58 -4.35 32.21
CA VAL A 526 -6.60 -3.93 33.63
C VAL A 526 -7.85 -3.06 33.81
N PRO A 527 -8.71 -3.32 34.81
CA PRO A 527 -9.82 -2.43 35.11
C PRO A 527 -9.31 -1.08 35.66
N PRO A 528 -10.01 0.03 35.42
CA PRO A 528 -9.67 1.30 36.03
C PRO A 528 -9.79 1.22 37.57
N PRO A 529 -9.00 2.02 38.33
CA PRO A 529 -9.18 2.14 39.76
C PRO A 529 -10.53 2.82 40.07
N ALA A 530 -11.08 2.53 41.25
CA ALA A 530 -12.32 3.16 41.71
C ALA A 530 -12.09 4.63 42.10
N GLY A 531 -13.09 5.49 41.88
CA GLY A 531 -12.98 6.94 42.00
C GLY A 531 -12.45 7.59 40.71
N THR A 532 -11.69 8.67 40.84
CA THR A 532 -11.17 9.43 39.69
C THR A 532 -9.92 8.77 39.11
N ALA A 533 -9.94 8.45 37.81
CA ALA A 533 -8.79 7.94 37.06
C ALA A 533 -8.47 8.85 35.87
N TYR A 534 -7.22 9.33 35.72
CA TYR A 534 -6.84 10.21 34.61
C TYR A 534 -6.48 9.43 33.34
N ALA A 535 -6.84 9.96 32.18
CA ALA A 535 -6.62 9.31 30.88
C ALA A 535 -5.13 9.09 30.55
N ALA A 536 -4.24 9.94 31.07
CA ALA A 536 -2.79 9.76 30.97
C ALA A 536 -2.26 8.64 31.89
N GLU A 537 -2.92 8.35 33.01
CA GLU A 537 -2.49 7.34 33.99
C GLU A 537 -3.00 5.92 33.61
N LEU A 538 -4.07 5.83 32.80
CA LEU A 538 -4.66 4.57 32.37
C LEU A 538 -3.86 3.87 31.25
N PRO A 539 -3.91 2.52 31.18
CA PRO A 539 -3.50 1.77 30.00
C PRO A 539 -4.47 1.98 28.83
N TRP A 540 -3.93 2.11 27.62
CA TRP A 540 -4.70 2.24 26.38
C TRP A 540 -4.94 0.87 25.72
N LEU A 541 -6.05 0.72 25.00
CA LEU A 541 -6.36 -0.41 24.14
C LEU A 541 -5.79 -0.22 22.72
N THR A 542 -5.95 0.99 22.18
CA THR A 542 -5.39 1.50 20.93
C THR A 542 -5.06 2.98 21.11
N SER A 543 -4.11 3.49 20.33
CA SER A 543 -3.78 4.91 20.23
C SER A 543 -3.27 5.21 18.82
N ALA A 544 -3.93 6.14 18.12
CA ALA A 544 -3.57 6.63 16.80
C ALA A 544 -3.63 8.17 16.78
N ASN A 545 -2.79 8.79 15.96
CA ASN A 545 -2.63 10.23 15.83
C ASN A 545 -2.39 10.58 14.36
N GLY A 546 -2.78 11.78 13.90
CA GLY A 546 -2.49 12.24 12.54
C GLY A 546 -1.03 12.61 12.33
N TRP A 547 -0.37 13.08 13.39
CA TRP A 547 1.04 13.45 13.45
C TRP A 547 1.60 13.11 14.84
N GLY A 548 2.87 12.71 14.92
CA GLY A 548 3.52 12.33 16.17
C GLY A 548 2.89 11.15 16.94
N PRO A 549 3.42 10.81 18.11
CA PRO A 549 2.76 9.94 19.08
C PRO A 549 1.65 10.70 19.85
N VAL A 550 0.79 9.95 20.53
CA VAL A 550 -0.13 10.51 21.55
C VAL A 550 0.65 10.76 22.84
N GLU A 551 0.59 11.98 23.36
CA GLU A 551 1.40 12.43 24.49
C GLU A 551 0.68 12.37 25.85
N LYS A 552 1.45 12.35 26.94
CA LYS A 552 0.94 12.12 28.30
C LYS A 552 1.30 13.25 29.25
N ASN A 553 0.32 14.12 29.52
CA ASN A 553 0.42 15.36 30.33
C ASN A 553 1.29 16.46 29.67
N THR A 554 1.51 16.33 28.37
CA THR A 554 2.21 17.23 27.45
C THR A 554 1.42 17.29 26.14
N SER A 555 1.55 18.40 25.39
CA SER A 555 0.98 18.54 24.06
C SER A 555 1.79 17.77 23.00
N VAL A 556 1.42 17.82 21.73
CA VAL A 556 2.01 16.97 20.67
C VAL A 556 3.28 17.57 20.04
N GLY A 557 4.43 17.34 20.68
CA GLY A 557 5.71 18.01 20.40
C GLY A 557 6.49 17.63 19.12
N GLU A 558 5.81 17.16 18.07
CA GLU A 558 6.31 16.69 16.76
C GLU A 558 6.40 15.17 16.56
N ARG A 559 7.43 14.47 17.04
CA ARG A 559 7.84 13.17 16.43
C ARG A 559 8.30 12.06 17.38
N ALA A 560 8.72 12.38 18.59
CA ALA A 560 9.37 11.43 19.51
C ALA A 560 8.69 11.45 20.87
N ALA A 561 8.35 10.27 21.40
CA ALA A 561 7.59 10.19 22.65
C ALA A 561 8.23 10.98 23.80
N GLY A 562 7.52 11.99 24.29
CA GLY A 562 7.96 12.93 25.33
C GLY A 562 8.69 14.18 24.84
N ASP A 563 8.56 14.59 23.57
CA ASP A 563 9.05 15.90 23.07
C ASP A 563 8.09 17.08 23.31
N GLY A 564 6.85 16.80 23.71
CA GLY A 564 5.77 17.76 23.96
C GLY A 564 6.01 18.87 24.98
N GLY A 565 5.47 20.06 24.68
CA GLY A 565 5.34 21.17 25.62
C GLY A 565 4.32 20.89 26.73
N PRO A 566 4.25 21.70 27.81
CA PRO A 566 3.20 21.58 28.83
C PRO A 566 1.84 21.98 28.24
N ILE A 567 0.80 21.15 28.44
CA ILE A 567 -0.57 21.40 27.94
C ILE A 567 -1.05 22.80 28.33
N THR A 568 -1.38 23.63 27.34
CA THR A 568 -1.79 25.03 27.50
C THR A 568 -2.92 25.40 26.55
N ILE A 569 -4.09 25.81 27.04
CA ILE A 569 -5.24 26.18 26.20
C ILE A 569 -5.80 27.54 26.63
N GLY A 570 -5.82 28.52 25.73
CA GLY A 570 -6.35 29.86 25.98
C GLY A 570 -5.61 30.59 27.11
N GLY A 571 -4.30 30.40 27.20
CA GLY A 571 -3.44 30.87 28.28
C GLY A 571 -3.56 30.10 29.60
N THR A 572 -4.33 29.01 29.65
CA THR A 572 -4.52 28.19 30.85
C THR A 572 -3.69 26.91 30.76
N ARG A 573 -2.69 26.77 31.63
CA ARG A 573 -1.87 25.56 31.76
C ARG A 573 -2.61 24.46 32.53
N PHE A 574 -2.46 23.22 32.08
CA PHE A 574 -2.94 22.02 32.77
C PHE A 574 -1.78 21.04 33.01
N ASP A 575 -1.61 20.54 34.23
CA ASP A 575 -0.54 19.58 34.57
C ASP A 575 -0.91 18.11 34.27
N ARG A 576 -2.09 17.86 33.66
CA ARG A 576 -2.62 16.53 33.34
C ARG A 576 -3.47 16.58 32.07
N GLY A 577 -3.36 15.58 31.21
CA GLY A 577 -4.15 15.48 29.97
C GLY A 577 -3.49 14.60 28.91
N LEU A 578 -4.02 14.62 27.69
CA LEU A 578 -3.42 13.99 26.51
C LEU A 578 -3.28 15.00 25.38
N GLY A 579 -2.06 15.21 24.90
CA GLY A 579 -1.79 15.89 23.64
C GLY A 579 -1.98 14.94 22.46
N VAL A 580 -2.74 15.37 21.46
CA VAL A 580 -3.03 14.61 20.23
C VAL A 580 -2.97 15.52 19.01
N HIS A 581 -2.83 14.94 17.81
CA HIS A 581 -2.93 15.67 16.55
C HIS A 581 -4.04 15.06 15.69
N ALA A 582 -4.93 15.89 15.15
CA ALA A 582 -6.05 15.37 14.37
C ALA A 582 -5.60 14.72 13.03
N PRO A 583 -6.34 13.71 12.52
CA PRO A 583 -7.34 12.93 13.25
C PRO A 583 -6.66 12.00 14.27
N SER A 584 -7.22 11.90 15.49
CA SER A 584 -6.68 11.02 16.54
C SER A 584 -7.74 10.11 17.16
N GLU A 585 -7.29 9.01 17.75
CA GLU A 585 -8.11 8.05 18.46
C GLU A 585 -7.34 7.48 19.65
N VAL A 586 -7.91 7.54 20.86
CA VAL A 586 -7.37 6.86 22.05
C VAL A 586 -8.48 6.04 22.72
N SER A 587 -8.32 4.72 22.73
CA SER A 587 -9.31 3.78 23.31
C SER A 587 -8.89 3.29 24.69
N PHE A 588 -9.87 3.17 25.58
CA PHE A 588 -9.75 2.79 26.99
C PHE A 588 -10.68 1.63 27.34
N TYR A 589 -10.25 0.79 28.29
CA TYR A 589 -11.12 -0.19 28.92
C TYR A 589 -11.73 0.39 30.21
N THR A 590 -13.05 0.51 30.25
CA THR A 590 -13.80 0.94 31.44
C THR A 590 -14.50 -0.23 32.13
N GLY A 591 -14.73 -1.34 31.42
CA GLY A 591 -15.27 -2.59 31.98
C GLY A 591 -16.62 -2.43 32.69
N GLY A 592 -17.45 -1.49 32.25
CA GLY A 592 -18.75 -1.16 32.83
C GLY A 592 -18.70 -0.43 34.19
N ARG A 593 -17.51 -0.10 34.72
CA ARG A 593 -17.34 0.50 36.06
C ARG A 593 -17.50 2.01 36.08
N CYS A 594 -17.03 2.69 35.04
CA CYS A 594 -17.06 4.14 34.97
C CYS A 594 -18.44 4.65 34.58
N THR A 595 -18.82 5.81 35.13
CA THR A 595 -20.15 6.42 35.00
C THR A 595 -20.14 7.70 34.20
N ALA A 596 -19.02 8.44 34.21
CA ALA A 596 -18.81 9.65 33.44
C ALA A 596 -17.34 9.83 33.04
N PHE A 597 -17.12 10.62 31.98
CA PHE A 597 -15.82 11.18 31.59
C PHE A 597 -15.95 12.70 31.45
N THR A 598 -14.90 13.43 31.83
CA THR A 598 -14.82 14.89 31.71
C THR A 598 -13.40 15.29 31.30
N ALA A 599 -13.29 16.25 30.39
CA ALA A 599 -12.06 16.94 30.02
C ALA A 599 -12.34 18.44 29.76
N GLN A 600 -11.30 19.26 29.78
CA GLN A 600 -11.27 20.54 29.07
C GLN A 600 -10.66 20.28 27.69
N VAL A 601 -11.29 20.74 26.62
CA VAL A 601 -10.83 20.52 25.24
C VAL A 601 -10.62 21.84 24.48
N GLY A 602 -9.62 21.84 23.60
CA GLY A 602 -9.20 22.97 22.79
C GLY A 602 -7.91 22.65 22.01
N ILE A 603 -7.46 23.60 21.19
CA ILE A 603 -6.15 23.57 20.54
C ILE A 603 -5.10 24.11 21.54
N ASP A 604 -3.86 23.63 21.49
CA ASP A 604 -2.80 24.15 22.38
C ASP A 604 -2.30 25.54 21.93
N ASP A 605 -2.00 26.40 22.89
CA ASP A 605 -1.42 27.73 22.71
C ASP A 605 -0.08 27.70 21.90
N GLU A 606 0.62 26.55 21.82
CA GLU A 606 1.88 26.41 21.08
C GLU A 606 1.76 26.68 19.56
N VAL A 607 0.59 26.48 18.97
CA VAL A 607 0.34 26.81 17.54
C VAL A 607 -0.20 28.23 17.33
N GLY A 608 -0.54 28.96 18.41
CA GLY A 608 -1.20 30.27 18.37
C GLY A 608 -2.62 30.18 17.79
N ASP A 609 -3.10 31.22 17.09
CA ASP A 609 -4.45 31.29 16.49
C ASP A 609 -4.69 30.29 15.30
N LYS A 610 -3.93 29.20 15.20
CA LYS A 610 -4.03 28.18 14.13
C LYS A 610 -4.74 26.91 14.63
N GLY A 611 -4.89 25.92 13.75
CA GLY A 611 -5.53 24.64 14.05
C GLY A 611 -7.05 24.77 14.21
N SER A 612 -7.77 23.73 13.82
CA SER A 612 -9.23 23.68 13.92
C SER A 612 -9.66 22.23 14.05
N ALA A 613 -10.17 21.85 15.23
CA ALA A 613 -10.45 20.45 15.56
C ALA A 613 -11.74 20.27 16.37
N ALA A 614 -12.43 19.15 16.17
CA ALA A 614 -13.62 18.78 16.94
C ALA A 614 -13.37 17.51 17.77
N PHE A 615 -13.90 17.49 19.00
CA PHE A 615 -13.64 16.45 20.00
C PHE A 615 -14.88 15.60 20.22
N GLU A 616 -14.74 14.28 20.18
CA GLU A 616 -15.84 13.33 20.35
C GLU A 616 -15.50 12.27 21.40
N VAL A 617 -16.49 11.92 22.22
CA VAL A 617 -16.40 10.78 23.14
C VAL A 617 -17.37 9.70 22.66
N TRP A 618 -16.83 8.53 22.38
CA TRP A 618 -17.58 7.35 21.97
C TRP A 618 -17.55 6.28 23.08
N ALA A 619 -18.67 5.64 23.35
CA ALA A 619 -18.79 4.54 24.31
C ALA A 619 -19.37 3.30 23.61
N ASP A 620 -18.66 2.17 23.66
CA ASP A 620 -18.99 0.91 22.98
C ASP A 620 -19.43 1.03 21.49
N GLY A 621 -18.97 2.07 20.79
CA GLY A 621 -19.27 2.35 19.38
C GLY A 621 -20.38 3.38 19.12
N GLU A 622 -21.01 3.94 20.16
CA GLU A 622 -21.97 5.05 20.04
C GLU A 622 -21.35 6.38 20.49
N ARG A 623 -21.56 7.47 19.73
CA ARG A 623 -21.04 8.81 20.09
C ARG A 623 -21.90 9.44 21.18
N VAL A 624 -21.40 9.44 22.42
CA VAL A 624 -22.12 9.89 23.63
C VAL A 624 -21.90 11.37 23.97
N ALA A 625 -20.82 11.99 23.45
CA ALA A 625 -20.62 13.44 23.51
C ALA A 625 -19.81 13.94 22.31
N ALA A 626 -19.98 15.22 21.96
CA ALA A 626 -19.15 15.92 20.99
C ALA A 626 -19.06 17.42 21.34
N SER A 627 -17.95 18.06 21.00
CA SER A 627 -17.83 19.53 21.00
C SER A 627 -18.32 20.14 19.68
N ALA A 628 -18.43 21.46 19.62
CA ALA A 628 -18.23 22.17 18.35
C ALA A 628 -16.73 22.19 18.00
N THR A 629 -16.37 22.55 16.77
CA THR A 629 -14.96 22.83 16.42
C THR A 629 -14.38 23.86 17.39
N ARG A 630 -13.14 23.63 17.83
CA ARG A 630 -12.32 24.57 18.61
C ARG A 630 -11.15 25.01 17.73
N THR A 631 -10.77 26.27 17.85
CA THR A 631 -9.64 26.88 17.14
C THR A 631 -8.50 27.22 18.12
N GLY A 632 -7.32 27.61 17.63
CA GLY A 632 -6.27 28.16 18.49
C GLY A 632 -6.66 29.43 19.26
N ALA A 633 -7.65 30.19 18.75
CA ALA A 633 -8.17 31.40 19.41
C ALA A 633 -9.28 31.12 20.45
N ASP A 634 -9.63 29.85 20.68
CA ASP A 634 -10.77 29.44 21.52
C ASP A 634 -10.36 29.08 22.96
N PRO A 635 -11.12 29.52 23.98
CA PRO A 635 -10.87 29.09 25.36
C PRO A 635 -11.23 27.61 25.58
N ALA A 636 -10.49 27.00 26.50
CA ALA A 636 -10.69 25.63 26.97
C ALA A 636 -12.16 25.37 27.35
N THR A 637 -12.74 24.31 26.78
CA THR A 637 -14.18 24.04 26.87
C THR A 637 -14.45 22.72 27.56
N THR A 638 -15.32 22.69 28.58
CA THR A 638 -15.62 21.45 29.30
C THR A 638 -16.49 20.51 28.46
N LEU A 639 -15.92 19.38 28.06
CA LEU A 639 -16.65 18.28 27.43
C LEU A 639 -16.89 17.18 28.48
N THR A 640 -18.15 16.76 28.62
CA THR A 640 -18.57 15.70 29.56
C THR A 640 -19.42 14.65 28.84
N ALA A 641 -19.16 13.38 29.13
CA ALA A 641 -19.88 12.24 28.57
C ALA A 641 -20.41 11.31 29.68
N GLY A 642 -21.63 10.78 29.51
CA GLY A 642 -22.15 9.70 30.34
C GLY A 642 -21.66 8.33 29.83
N LEU A 643 -21.14 7.49 30.72
CA LEU A 643 -20.48 6.22 30.39
C LEU A 643 -21.11 4.99 31.04
N ALA A 644 -22.24 5.15 31.75
CA ALA A 644 -22.80 4.13 32.62
C ALA A 644 -23.05 2.78 31.91
N GLY A 645 -22.21 1.78 32.25
CA GLY A 645 -22.28 0.43 31.70
C GLY A 645 -21.35 0.13 30.52
N ALA A 646 -20.63 1.13 29.98
CA ALA A 646 -19.75 0.97 28.83
C ALA A 646 -18.53 0.08 29.15
N GLU A 647 -18.26 -0.93 28.33
CA GLU A 647 -17.07 -1.78 28.43
C GLU A 647 -15.81 -1.05 27.92
N THR A 648 -15.98 -0.20 26.90
CA THR A 648 -14.93 0.57 26.23
C THR A 648 -15.34 2.03 25.98
N VAL A 649 -14.37 2.93 26.05
CA VAL A 649 -14.54 4.35 25.74
C VAL A 649 -13.40 4.82 24.84
N ARG A 650 -13.72 5.64 23.85
CA ARG A 650 -12.81 6.09 22.80
C ARG A 650 -12.90 7.60 22.64
N LEU A 651 -11.79 8.27 22.90
CA LEU A 651 -11.61 9.70 22.70
C LEU A 651 -11.14 9.90 21.25
N VAL A 652 -11.85 10.72 20.48
CA VAL A 652 -11.57 10.95 19.05
C VAL A 652 -11.44 12.45 18.80
N VAL A 653 -10.43 12.86 18.05
CA VAL A 653 -10.34 14.22 17.50
C VAL A 653 -10.42 14.14 15.98
N THR A 654 -11.21 15.03 15.37
CA THR A 654 -11.33 15.16 13.92
C THR A 654 -10.88 16.54 13.46
N ASP A 655 -10.30 16.58 12.25
CA ASP A 655 -10.19 17.78 11.41
C ASP A 655 -11.50 18.60 11.48
N GLY A 656 -11.37 19.91 11.72
CA GLY A 656 -12.49 20.84 11.87
C GLY A 656 -13.14 21.25 10.55
N GLY A 657 -12.50 20.94 9.41
CA GLY A 657 -13.04 21.08 8.05
C GLY A 657 -12.15 21.86 7.08
N ASP A 658 -11.00 22.37 7.54
CA ASP A 658 -10.01 23.13 6.75
C ASP A 658 -8.69 22.37 6.51
N GLY A 659 -8.53 21.18 7.08
CA GLY A 659 -7.38 20.30 6.93
C GLY A 659 -6.41 20.37 8.11
N VAL A 660 -5.71 19.27 8.36
CA VAL A 660 -5.02 18.97 9.63
C VAL A 660 -3.82 19.86 10.01
N ASP A 661 -3.53 20.92 9.26
CA ASP A 661 -2.34 21.76 9.50
C ASP A 661 -2.47 22.48 10.86
N TYR A 662 -1.58 22.15 11.79
CA TYR A 662 -1.53 22.69 13.17
C TYR A 662 -2.66 22.23 14.10
N ASP A 663 -3.29 21.07 13.86
CA ASP A 663 -4.34 20.50 14.71
C ASP A 663 -3.81 19.87 16.02
N HIS A 664 -2.95 20.60 16.74
CA HIS A 664 -2.40 20.26 18.05
C HIS A 664 -3.51 20.42 19.09
N ALA A 665 -4.15 19.30 19.45
CA ALA A 665 -5.42 19.25 20.13
C ALA A 665 -5.29 18.55 21.49
N ASP A 666 -5.91 19.10 22.53
CA ASP A 666 -5.72 18.64 23.90
C ASP A 666 -6.98 18.07 24.56
N TRP A 667 -6.79 16.94 25.25
CA TRP A 667 -7.70 16.44 26.28
C TRP A 667 -7.16 16.81 27.65
N ALA A 668 -7.18 18.09 27.99
CA ALA A 668 -6.70 18.63 29.26
C ALA A 668 -7.60 18.22 30.44
N ASP A 669 -7.01 17.99 31.62
CA ASP A 669 -7.70 17.53 32.84
C ASP A 669 -8.57 16.25 32.64
N ALA A 670 -8.27 15.46 31.61
CA ALA A 670 -9.09 14.34 31.15
C ALA A 670 -9.14 13.20 32.17
N ARG A 671 -10.34 12.92 32.69
CA ARG A 671 -10.59 11.95 33.75
C ARG A 671 -11.89 11.16 33.56
N PHE A 672 -11.85 9.94 34.06
CA PHE A 672 -12.99 9.04 34.23
C PHE A 672 -13.41 9.01 35.70
N SER A 673 -14.72 8.90 35.94
CA SER A 673 -15.31 8.72 37.27
C SER A 673 -15.85 7.29 37.40
N CYS A 674 -15.17 6.47 38.20
CA CYS A 674 -15.41 5.02 38.37
C CYS A 674 -15.49 4.64 39.88
#